data_AF-A0A1Y1IQ10-F1
#
_entry.id   AF-A0A1Y1IQ10-F1
#
_cell.length_a   1.000
_cell.length_b   1.000
_cell.length_c   1.000
_cell.angle_alpha   90.00
_cell.angle_beta   90.00
_cell.angle_gamma   90.00
#
_symmetry.space_group_name_H-M   'P 1'
#
loop_
_entity.id
_entity.type
_entity.pdbx_description
1 polymer ?
#
loop_
_entity_poly.entity_id
_entity_poly.type
_entity_poly.pdbx_seq_one_letter_code
_entity_poly.pdbx_strand_id
1 'polypeptide(L)'
;MLLGGRSKGRGSARWKTRKGKVQAGSVLEAKSSKTAGLQGVDSPYLALDSEGHRWTAPLNLKEPPTLVQYMKQIVAQGQAAQGETILPTKMEGLMGSVTGLSIEQLLTDESVFTRELSWLFLNWRVLHVAMDQRTPLHERLRFLGIAAASLDEFFECRVASLKWKEAVSQDASAKQGTRGCCSLQERLKNISLAVHDILSAQSTALRGSILPELQKHGVSIASHSQLTNPQQDNLRDYFTQELEPLLTPLAVDPGHPFPFIKHLSLNIAVLLRDPIDDAHQFAIVTVPSNLPRWKALPGGASADSPQAGAVIPLEEIVVSNLDRLFGGMEILSAHPFRATRTMLVLDDLKKGEEDHCGADDQGDLAAIIAQEMHERKFSPFVRLEVDRSMPLEMVARLAGEMDLDLEQDVYTTESPLALCDLQSLPAPTSSPAALHFPPWQPITHPRLADVSRSSAAIFDEIRGGGDILVKHPYHSFVTSTQAFFEAAARDPAVVAIKAILYKTSANSPVVQALVAAAEAGKQVTVLVELKARCEEARNINIAEMLEDAGCNVAYGLVGLTTHAKASMVVRQEGSEHNTYVHVGTGDYNVRQAAAYSDVSLFSCDPELGRDVSDFFKYLTGYHRQKRYHSLLIAPHSMHQQLIRLCDTEIENARKGLPAGITIKCNALDDRVLCARLYAASAAGVKVNLIVQGICRIRPGVPGISENIRVVSIVGRFLEHSRVMRFENGGDPRFYLSSGNCTTRDLTRRVELALLVKDDKCKQELQDVLDLCLSDRRTAWEMRPDGLYSLPAPSNDTTGSHATGTRDARLAAIGLQAALMEDLLKEREKARKVEKLKIKATAGGKRDRV
;
A
#
# COMPACT_ATOMS: atom_id res chain seq x y z
N MET A 1 -12.25 57.10 25.95
CA MET A 1 -11.80 58.46 26.33
C MET A 1 -10.28 58.49 26.25
N LEU A 2 -9.73 59.11 25.19
CA LEU A 2 -8.97 60.39 25.21
C LEU A 2 -7.56 60.20 25.85
N LEU A 3 -6.40 60.58 25.31
CA LEU A 3 -5.82 61.28 24.13
C LEU A 3 -4.30 60.89 24.19
N GLY A 4 -3.52 60.66 23.13
CA GLY A 4 -3.10 61.55 22.04
C GLY A 4 -1.63 62.02 22.22
N GLY A 5 -0.69 61.70 21.29
CA GLY A 5 0.68 62.25 21.34
C GLY A 5 1.82 61.66 20.46
N ARG A 6 1.67 61.73 19.12
CA ARG A 6 2.63 61.70 17.97
C ARG A 6 4.16 61.37 18.07
N SER A 7 4.54 60.44 17.17
CA SER A 7 5.50 60.48 16.02
C SER A 7 7.03 60.28 16.15
N LYS A 8 7.53 59.26 15.44
CA LYS A 8 8.61 59.16 14.40
C LYS A 8 8.89 57.65 14.21
N GLY A 9 9.19 57.00 13.09
CA GLY A 9 9.35 57.26 11.65
C GLY A 9 9.62 55.89 11.00
N ARG A 10 9.17 55.67 9.76
CA ARG A 10 9.15 54.38 9.03
C ARG A 10 10.54 53.85 8.65
N GLY A 11 10.69 52.52 8.62
CA GLY A 11 11.74 51.81 7.89
C GLY A 11 11.25 50.45 7.40
N SER A 12 11.03 50.31 6.09
CA SER A 12 10.66 49.08 5.39
C SER A 12 11.88 48.49 4.68
N ALA A 13 12.20 47.22 4.91
CA ALA A 13 13.33 46.53 4.32
C ALA A 13 12.93 45.82 3.01
N ARG A 14 13.53 46.25 1.89
CA ARG A 14 13.44 45.65 0.56
C ARG A 14 14.45 44.50 0.43
N TRP A 15 13.97 43.38 -0.10
CA TRP A 15 14.77 42.22 -0.51
C TRP A 15 15.67 42.57 -1.70
N LYS A 16 16.97 42.26 -1.60
CA LYS A 16 17.98 42.42 -2.65
C LYS A 16 18.18 41.11 -3.41
N THR A 17 17.90 41.11 -4.71
CA THR A 17 18.36 40.08 -5.66
C THR A 17 19.77 40.43 -6.16
N ARG A 18 20.71 39.48 -6.07
CA ARG A 18 22.07 39.59 -6.62
C ARG A 18 22.06 39.20 -8.11
N LYS A 19 22.27 40.17 -9.00
CA LYS A 19 22.70 39.94 -10.39
C LYS A 19 24.23 39.99 -10.46
N GLY A 20 24.85 38.92 -10.95
CA GLY A 20 26.27 38.86 -11.31
C GLY A 20 26.52 39.54 -12.67
N LYS A 21 27.65 40.25 -12.76
CA LYS A 21 28.05 41.16 -13.84
C LYS A 21 28.42 40.43 -15.15
N VAL A 22 27.93 40.96 -16.27
CA VAL A 22 28.48 40.77 -17.61
C VAL A 22 29.52 41.88 -17.85
N GLN A 23 30.68 41.53 -18.37
CA GLN A 23 31.73 42.46 -18.79
C GLN A 23 31.73 42.52 -20.32
N ALA A 24 31.52 43.71 -20.86
CA ALA A 24 31.49 43.99 -22.30
C ALA A 24 32.90 44.31 -22.83
N GLY A 25 33.18 43.93 -24.07
CA GLY A 25 34.28 44.49 -24.85
C GLY A 25 34.74 43.65 -26.03
N SER A 26 34.08 43.78 -27.19
CA SER A 26 34.68 44.32 -28.43
C SER A 26 33.84 43.96 -29.67
N VAL A 27 33.63 44.98 -30.48
CA VAL A 27 32.93 45.00 -31.77
C VAL A 27 33.87 44.48 -32.85
N LEU A 28 33.38 43.64 -33.78
CA LEU A 28 33.80 43.63 -35.20
C LEU A 28 32.85 42.73 -36.05
N GLU A 29 32.20 43.41 -36.99
CA GLU A 29 31.77 43.00 -38.34
C GLU A 29 31.00 41.69 -38.60
N ALA A 30 29.79 41.91 -39.13
CA ALA A 30 28.98 40.95 -39.84
C ALA A 30 29.67 40.45 -41.14
N LYS A 31 29.74 39.13 -41.32
CA LYS A 31 29.79 38.49 -42.64
C LYS A 31 28.90 37.25 -42.65
N SER A 32 28.04 37.20 -43.65
CA SER A 32 27.19 36.08 -44.04
C SER A 32 28.01 34.86 -44.50
N SER A 33 27.66 33.65 -44.06
CA SER A 33 27.87 32.39 -44.81
C SER A 33 27.07 31.25 -44.16
N LYS A 34 26.06 30.72 -44.86
CA LYS A 34 26.05 29.38 -45.50
C LYS A 34 26.13 28.18 -44.54
N THR A 35 24.99 27.50 -44.43
CA THR A 35 24.80 26.03 -44.51
C THR A 35 26.02 25.12 -44.26
N ALA A 36 26.00 24.45 -43.10
CA ALA A 36 26.55 23.11 -42.81
C ALA A 36 25.87 22.66 -41.50
N GLY A 37 25.10 21.59 -41.41
CA GLY A 37 25.50 20.20 -41.64
C GLY A 37 25.68 19.52 -40.27
N LEU A 38 24.58 19.11 -39.63
CA LEU A 38 24.59 18.25 -38.43
C LEU A 38 24.29 16.81 -38.88
N GLN A 39 25.35 16.01 -39.02
CA GLN A 39 25.30 14.55 -39.09
C GLN A 39 25.62 13.99 -37.70
N GLY A 40 24.83 12.99 -37.27
CA GLY A 40 25.33 11.81 -36.55
C GLY A 40 25.29 11.84 -35.03
N VAL A 41 24.11 11.55 -34.44
CA VAL A 41 24.02 10.80 -33.18
C VAL A 41 23.06 9.65 -33.43
N ASP A 42 23.60 8.47 -33.74
CA ASP A 42 22.82 7.25 -33.96
C ASP A 42 22.28 6.74 -32.62
N SER A 43 20.98 6.95 -32.38
CA SER A 43 20.20 6.28 -31.33
C SER A 43 19.54 5.04 -31.93
N PRO A 44 19.65 3.84 -31.31
CA PRO A 44 19.13 2.60 -31.88
C PRO A 44 17.59 2.49 -31.91
N TYR A 45 16.86 3.54 -31.52
CA TYR A 45 15.38 3.57 -31.51
C TYR A 45 14.76 4.62 -32.44
N LEU A 46 15.54 5.30 -33.29
CA LEU A 46 15.03 6.36 -34.17
C LEU A 46 15.62 6.23 -35.58
N ALA A 47 14.89 5.53 -36.47
CA ALA A 47 15.08 5.65 -37.91
C ALA A 47 13.72 5.82 -38.59
N LEU A 48 13.62 6.81 -39.47
CA LEU A 48 12.49 7.06 -40.37
C LEU A 48 12.70 6.23 -41.65
N ASP A 49 11.64 5.67 -42.23
CA ASP A 49 11.70 5.18 -43.62
C ASP A 49 11.53 6.33 -44.62
N SER A 50 11.71 6.03 -45.90
CA SER A 50 11.69 7.01 -46.99
C SER A 50 10.32 7.64 -47.29
N GLU A 51 9.25 7.25 -46.59
CA GLU A 51 7.87 7.74 -46.86
C GLU A 51 7.11 8.26 -45.63
N GLY A 52 7.65 8.17 -44.40
CA GLY A 52 7.16 8.95 -43.26
C GLY A 52 5.94 8.37 -42.51
N HIS A 53 5.74 7.05 -42.51
CA HIS A 53 4.70 6.39 -41.70
C HIS A 53 5.27 5.53 -40.54
N ARG A 54 4.52 5.38 -39.44
CA ARG A 54 4.94 4.75 -38.14
C ARG A 54 5.18 3.23 -38.20
N TRP A 55 6.23 2.81 -37.50
CA TRP A 55 6.63 1.48 -37.00
C TRP A 55 5.69 0.29 -37.24
N THR A 56 6.14 -0.66 -38.07
CA THR A 56 5.87 -2.10 -37.89
C THR A 56 7.14 -2.77 -37.42
N ALA A 57 7.07 -3.51 -36.31
CA ALA A 57 8.20 -4.29 -35.80
C ALA A 57 8.52 -5.44 -36.76
N PRO A 58 9.81 -5.82 -36.89
CA PRO A 58 10.10 -7.22 -36.60
C PRO A 58 11.40 -7.36 -35.79
N LEU A 59 11.30 -7.94 -34.59
CA LEU A 59 12.46 -8.41 -33.84
C LEU A 59 12.69 -9.87 -34.21
N ASN A 60 13.70 -10.14 -35.04
CA ASN A 60 14.16 -11.50 -35.30
C ASN A 60 15.13 -11.97 -34.19
N LEU A 61 14.67 -11.91 -32.94
CA LEU A 61 15.01 -12.89 -31.91
C LEU A 61 13.85 -13.88 -31.92
N LYS A 62 14.06 -15.19 -31.72
CA LYS A 62 12.92 -16.14 -31.60
C LYS A 62 11.89 -15.54 -30.63
N GLU A 63 10.81 -14.97 -31.15
CA GLU A 63 9.96 -14.07 -30.37
C GLU A 63 9.28 -14.93 -29.29
N PRO A 64 9.52 -14.63 -28.00
CA PRO A 64 8.63 -15.15 -26.98
C PRO A 64 7.23 -14.57 -27.22
N PRO A 65 6.16 -15.28 -26.81
CA PRO A 65 4.80 -14.87 -27.13
C PRO A 65 4.54 -13.42 -26.70
N THR A 66 3.99 -12.61 -27.61
CA THR A 66 3.52 -11.25 -27.32
C THR A 66 2.58 -11.25 -26.11
N LEU A 67 2.53 -10.16 -25.34
CA LEU A 67 1.62 -10.01 -24.19
C LEU A 67 0.15 -10.35 -24.54
N VAL A 68 -0.23 -10.12 -25.80
CA VAL A 68 -1.54 -10.49 -26.38
C VAL A 68 -1.68 -12.00 -26.58
N GLN A 69 -0.65 -12.71 -27.07
CA GLN A 69 -0.62 -14.17 -27.14
C GLN A 69 -0.63 -14.80 -25.73
N TYR A 70 0.06 -14.19 -24.78
CA TYR A 70 0.06 -14.57 -23.37
C TYR A 70 -1.31 -14.38 -22.71
N MET A 71 -1.98 -13.23 -22.91
CA MET A 71 -3.34 -13.02 -22.42
C MET A 71 -4.34 -13.95 -23.11
N LYS A 72 -4.17 -14.24 -24.41
CA LYS A 72 -4.95 -15.27 -25.11
C LYS A 72 -4.70 -16.67 -24.54
N GLN A 73 -3.47 -17.00 -24.12
CA GLN A 73 -3.17 -18.22 -23.37
C GLN A 73 -3.87 -18.24 -22.01
N ILE A 74 -3.81 -17.17 -21.21
CA ILE A 74 -4.52 -17.11 -19.92
C ILE A 74 -6.04 -17.25 -20.09
N VAL A 75 -6.62 -16.58 -21.09
CA VAL A 75 -8.06 -16.64 -21.39
C VAL A 75 -8.46 -18.02 -21.95
N ALA A 76 -7.63 -18.63 -22.80
CA ALA A 76 -7.88 -19.96 -23.37
C ALA A 76 -7.60 -21.10 -22.38
N GLN A 77 -6.65 -20.91 -21.46
CA GLN A 77 -6.23 -21.88 -20.45
C GLN A 77 -6.94 -21.67 -19.11
N GLY A 78 -8.17 -21.15 -19.12
CA GLY A 78 -9.05 -21.01 -17.95
C GLY A 78 -9.30 -22.30 -17.14
N GLN A 79 -8.63 -23.41 -17.46
CA GLN A 79 -8.52 -24.62 -16.63
C GLN A 79 -7.11 -25.28 -16.56
N ALA A 80 -6.02 -24.75 -17.12
CA ALA A 80 -4.76 -25.53 -17.19
C ALA A 80 -3.41 -24.78 -17.42
N ALA A 81 -3.21 -23.55 -16.94
CA ALA A 81 -1.87 -22.95 -16.95
C ALA A 81 -1.05 -23.45 -15.74
N GLN A 82 -0.36 -24.59 -15.90
CA GLN A 82 0.33 -25.32 -14.85
C GLN A 82 1.84 -25.00 -14.87
N GLY A 83 2.38 -24.44 -13.78
CA GLY A 83 3.83 -24.35 -13.55
C GLY A 83 4.63 -23.36 -14.43
N GLU A 84 3.99 -22.61 -15.32
CA GLU A 84 4.65 -21.58 -16.13
C GLU A 84 4.77 -20.24 -15.38
N THR A 85 5.85 -19.50 -15.65
CA THR A 85 6.04 -18.14 -15.12
C THR A 85 4.94 -17.24 -15.65
N ILE A 86 4.17 -16.63 -14.76
CA ILE A 86 3.03 -15.78 -15.10
C ILE A 86 3.50 -14.32 -15.11
N LEU A 87 4.45 -13.95 -15.97
CA LEU A 87 4.96 -12.57 -16.10
C LEU A 87 5.07 -12.15 -17.58
N PRO A 88 5.02 -10.84 -17.88
CA PRO A 88 5.38 -10.32 -19.20
C PRO A 88 6.81 -10.74 -19.56
N THR A 89 7.04 -11.13 -20.81
CA THR A 89 8.35 -11.69 -21.20
C THR A 89 9.51 -10.70 -21.11
N LYS A 90 9.25 -9.38 -21.10
CA LYS A 90 10.30 -8.37 -20.90
C LYS A 90 10.64 -8.13 -19.43
N MET A 91 9.80 -8.61 -18.50
CA MET A 91 10.13 -8.64 -17.07
C MET A 91 11.00 -9.86 -16.71
N GLU A 92 11.01 -10.89 -17.57
CA GLU A 92 11.94 -12.02 -17.43
C GLU A 92 13.38 -11.58 -17.70
N GLY A 93 14.30 -11.99 -16.82
CA GLY A 93 15.73 -11.65 -16.95
C GLY A 93 16.09 -10.24 -16.49
N LEU A 94 15.15 -9.43 -15.97
CA LEU A 94 15.45 -8.16 -15.31
C LEU A 94 16.28 -8.33 -14.03
N MET A 95 16.29 -9.54 -13.46
CA MET A 95 17.18 -9.90 -12.37
C MET A 95 18.26 -10.86 -12.84
N GLY A 96 19.47 -10.62 -12.35
CA GLY A 96 20.68 -11.35 -12.70
C GLY A 96 20.65 -12.79 -12.24
N SER A 97 21.50 -13.61 -12.88
CA SER A 97 21.69 -15.00 -12.49
C SER A 97 22.26 -15.12 -11.09
N VAL A 98 21.73 -16.05 -10.29
CA VAL A 98 22.22 -16.33 -8.93
C VAL A 98 23.30 -17.42 -8.89
N THR A 99 23.60 -18.08 -10.01
CA THR A 99 24.57 -19.18 -10.06
C THR A 99 26.00 -18.71 -9.75
N GLY A 100 26.63 -19.37 -8.78
CA GLY A 100 28.02 -19.11 -8.38
C GLY A 100 28.23 -17.86 -7.51
N LEU A 101 27.16 -17.19 -7.09
CA LEU A 101 27.27 -16.01 -6.23
C LEU A 101 27.51 -16.36 -4.77
N SER A 102 28.31 -15.54 -4.09
CA SER A 102 28.48 -15.60 -2.64
C SER A 102 27.27 -15.00 -1.90
N ILE A 103 27.14 -15.30 -0.59
CA ILE A 103 26.12 -14.67 0.27
C ILE A 103 26.24 -13.14 0.25
N GLU A 104 27.46 -12.60 0.26
CA GLU A 104 27.69 -11.16 0.21
C GLU A 104 27.16 -10.56 -1.10
N GLN A 105 27.43 -11.23 -2.24
CA GLN A 105 26.91 -10.80 -3.55
C GLN A 105 25.38 -10.88 -3.58
N LEU A 106 24.76 -11.96 -3.10
CA LEU A 106 23.30 -12.09 -3.03
C LEU A 106 22.63 -10.98 -2.20
N LEU A 107 23.34 -10.37 -1.25
CA LEU A 107 22.81 -9.33 -0.38
C LEU A 107 23.10 -7.90 -0.84
N THR A 108 24.14 -7.71 -1.65
CA THR A 108 24.66 -6.38 -2.01
C THR A 108 24.59 -6.07 -3.50
N ASP A 109 24.52 -7.09 -4.35
CA ASP A 109 24.41 -6.93 -5.79
C ASP A 109 22.98 -6.54 -6.17
N GLU A 110 22.82 -5.30 -6.62
CA GLU A 110 21.52 -4.76 -7.01
C GLU A 110 20.99 -5.41 -8.31
N SER A 111 21.84 -6.05 -9.12
CA SER A 111 21.39 -6.87 -10.25
C SER A 111 20.66 -8.13 -9.81
N VAL A 112 21.01 -8.69 -8.64
CA VAL A 112 20.37 -9.88 -8.06
C VAL A 112 19.05 -9.50 -7.39
N PHE A 113 19.05 -8.41 -6.63
CA PHE A 113 17.87 -7.89 -5.96
C PHE A 113 17.80 -6.37 -6.07
N THR A 114 16.76 -5.92 -6.75
CA THR A 114 16.32 -4.52 -6.73
C THR A 114 15.02 -4.42 -5.92
N ARG A 115 15.01 -3.58 -4.88
CA ARG A 115 13.82 -3.34 -4.02
C ARG A 115 12.61 -2.93 -4.86
N GLU A 116 12.82 -2.09 -5.86
CA GLU A 116 11.77 -1.55 -6.72
C GLU A 116 11.18 -2.62 -7.63
N LEU A 117 12.01 -3.48 -8.24
CA LEU A 117 11.52 -4.61 -9.04
C LEU A 117 10.75 -5.61 -8.17
N SER A 118 11.26 -5.93 -6.97
CA SER A 118 10.54 -6.79 -6.02
C SER A 118 9.17 -6.22 -5.64
N TRP A 119 9.06 -4.89 -5.53
CA TRP A 119 7.77 -4.24 -5.32
C TRP A 119 6.89 -4.29 -6.58
N LEU A 120 7.43 -4.07 -7.78
CA LEU A 120 6.67 -4.21 -9.03
C LEU A 120 6.13 -5.64 -9.21
N PHE A 121 6.87 -6.66 -8.78
CA PHE A 121 6.38 -8.04 -8.76
C PHE A 121 5.22 -8.24 -7.75
N LEU A 122 5.18 -7.51 -6.64
CA LEU A 122 3.97 -7.44 -5.80
C LEU A 122 2.81 -6.82 -6.58
N ASN A 123 3.02 -5.65 -7.19
CA ASN A 123 1.96 -4.98 -7.95
C ASN A 123 1.42 -5.85 -9.08
N TRP A 124 2.30 -6.57 -9.78
CA TRP A 124 1.92 -7.56 -10.79
C TRP A 124 1.03 -8.68 -10.23
N ARG A 125 1.37 -9.25 -9.06
CA ARG A 125 0.53 -10.26 -8.41
C ARG A 125 -0.84 -9.71 -8.01
N VAL A 126 -0.93 -8.44 -7.62
CA VAL A 126 -2.22 -7.75 -7.38
C VAL A 126 -3.00 -7.59 -8.68
N LEU A 127 -2.35 -7.16 -9.76
CA LEU A 127 -2.94 -7.06 -11.09
C LEU A 127 -3.43 -8.44 -11.60
N HIS A 128 -2.70 -9.52 -11.29
CA HIS A 128 -3.11 -10.87 -11.64
C HIS A 128 -4.48 -11.23 -11.04
N VAL A 129 -4.80 -10.78 -9.82
CA VAL A 129 -6.13 -11.01 -9.22
C VAL A 129 -7.25 -10.37 -10.05
N ALA A 130 -6.98 -9.24 -10.72
CA ALA A 130 -7.91 -8.60 -11.66
C ALA A 130 -8.06 -9.37 -12.99
N MET A 131 -7.01 -10.07 -13.41
CA MET A 131 -7.00 -10.87 -14.65
C MET A 131 -7.58 -12.28 -14.44
N ASP A 132 -7.57 -12.78 -13.21
CA ASP A 132 -8.02 -14.12 -12.85
C ASP A 132 -9.56 -14.25 -12.90
N GLN A 133 -10.05 -15.15 -13.76
CA GLN A 133 -11.48 -15.44 -13.93
C GLN A 133 -12.13 -16.11 -12.71
N ARG A 134 -11.32 -16.64 -11.77
CA ARG A 134 -11.81 -17.17 -10.49
C ARG A 134 -12.22 -16.05 -9.52
N THR A 135 -11.84 -14.81 -9.80
CA THR A 135 -12.23 -13.62 -9.06
C THR A 135 -13.54 -13.06 -9.63
N PRO A 136 -14.55 -12.72 -8.81
CA PRO A 136 -15.79 -12.11 -9.29
C PRO A 136 -15.55 -10.80 -10.05
N LEU A 137 -16.39 -10.50 -11.05
CA LEU A 137 -16.14 -9.43 -12.02
C LEU A 137 -15.98 -8.03 -11.41
N HIS A 138 -16.83 -7.63 -10.45
CA HIS A 138 -16.65 -6.32 -9.80
C HIS A 138 -15.39 -6.30 -8.92
N GLU A 139 -15.00 -7.44 -8.36
CA GLU A 139 -13.75 -7.55 -7.60
C GLU A 139 -12.54 -7.44 -8.54
N ARG A 140 -12.63 -7.99 -9.77
CA ARG A 140 -11.60 -7.81 -10.80
C ARG A 140 -11.41 -6.34 -11.15
N LEU A 141 -12.51 -5.60 -11.35
CA LEU A 141 -12.49 -4.15 -11.56
C LEU A 141 -11.85 -3.42 -10.37
N ARG A 142 -12.23 -3.79 -9.14
CA ARG A 142 -11.67 -3.22 -7.91
C ARG A 142 -10.17 -3.48 -7.79
N PHE A 143 -9.69 -4.70 -8.03
CA PHE A 143 -8.27 -5.04 -7.98
C PHE A 143 -7.45 -4.32 -9.05
N LEU A 144 -8.01 -4.09 -10.23
CA LEU A 144 -7.38 -3.26 -11.27
C LEU A 144 -7.14 -1.84 -10.73
N GLY A 145 -8.15 -1.24 -10.10
CA GLY A 145 -8.03 0.07 -9.48
C GLY A 145 -7.06 0.09 -8.28
N ILE A 146 -7.01 -0.98 -7.47
CA ILE A 146 -6.03 -1.12 -6.39
C ILE A 146 -4.60 -1.19 -6.95
N ALA A 147 -4.37 -1.95 -8.02
CA ALA A 147 -3.07 -2.05 -8.67
C ALA A 147 -2.61 -0.68 -9.22
N ALA A 148 -3.53 0.07 -9.84
CA ALA A 148 -3.26 1.42 -10.32
C ALA A 148 -2.94 2.42 -9.18
N ALA A 149 -3.77 2.44 -8.13
CA ALA A 149 -3.52 3.30 -6.96
C ALA A 149 -2.19 2.97 -6.25
N SER A 150 -1.85 1.68 -6.15
CA SER A 150 -0.57 1.25 -5.59
C SER A 150 0.60 1.74 -6.44
N LEU A 151 0.44 1.74 -7.77
CA LEU A 151 1.45 2.24 -8.70
C LEU A 151 1.63 3.76 -8.58
N ASP A 152 0.56 4.52 -8.36
CA ASP A 152 0.64 5.95 -8.04
C ASP A 152 1.55 6.19 -6.82
N GLU A 153 1.33 5.46 -5.71
CA GLU A 153 2.18 5.54 -4.52
C GLU A 153 3.64 5.15 -4.84
N PHE A 154 3.87 4.16 -5.68
CA PHE A 154 5.23 3.79 -6.08
C PHE A 154 5.99 4.94 -6.74
N PHE A 155 5.33 5.71 -7.62
CA PHE A 155 5.93 6.89 -8.24
C PHE A 155 6.16 8.03 -7.26
N GLU A 156 5.15 8.33 -6.42
CA GLU A 156 5.19 9.37 -5.39
C GLU A 156 6.38 9.26 -4.43
N CYS A 157 6.88 8.05 -4.24
CA CYS A 157 7.79 7.71 -3.15
C CYS A 157 9.11 7.14 -3.66
N ARG A 158 9.04 6.02 -4.37
CA ARG A 158 10.22 5.23 -4.74
C ARG A 158 10.93 5.81 -5.93
N VAL A 159 10.19 6.03 -7.02
CA VAL A 159 10.75 6.65 -8.23
C VAL A 159 11.23 8.06 -7.90
N ALA A 160 10.45 8.83 -7.14
CA ALA A 160 10.87 10.13 -6.61
C ALA A 160 12.23 10.08 -5.88
N SER A 161 12.39 9.14 -4.95
CA SER A 161 13.65 8.96 -4.21
C SER A 161 14.82 8.58 -5.11
N LEU A 162 14.60 7.71 -6.10
CA LEU A 162 15.64 7.29 -7.04
C LEU A 162 16.07 8.44 -7.95
N LYS A 163 15.13 9.19 -8.52
CA LYS A 163 15.44 10.36 -9.35
C LYS A 163 16.21 11.42 -8.59
N TRP A 164 15.83 11.68 -7.34
CA TRP A 164 16.57 12.61 -6.50
C TRP A 164 18.01 12.16 -6.27
N LYS A 165 18.22 10.87 -5.96
CA LYS A 165 19.57 10.30 -5.83
C LYS A 165 20.37 10.42 -7.11
N GLU A 166 19.72 10.28 -8.27
CA GLU A 166 20.38 10.44 -9.57
C GLU A 166 20.85 11.87 -9.78
N ALA A 167 19.95 12.85 -9.59
CA ALA A 167 20.28 14.27 -9.74
C ALA A 167 21.47 14.68 -8.85
N VAL A 168 21.48 14.25 -7.58
CA VAL A 168 22.59 14.55 -6.66
C VAL A 168 23.88 13.81 -7.02
N SER A 169 23.78 12.60 -7.56
CA SER A 169 24.96 11.83 -7.97
C SER A 169 25.61 12.41 -9.24
N GLN A 170 24.82 12.99 -10.14
CA GLN A 170 25.32 13.68 -11.34
C GLN A 170 26.07 14.97 -10.97
N ASP A 171 25.61 15.71 -9.94
CA ASP A 171 26.30 16.90 -9.41
C ASP A 171 27.63 16.58 -8.71
N ALA A 172 27.80 15.34 -8.22
CA ALA A 172 28.95 14.92 -7.41
C ALA A 172 30.05 14.16 -8.19
N SER A 173 30.05 14.22 -9.54
CA SER A 173 30.78 13.26 -10.38
C SER A 173 32.22 12.92 -9.93
N ALA A 174 32.52 11.61 -10.05
CA ALA A 174 33.76 10.89 -9.79
C ALA A 174 34.11 10.57 -8.32
N LYS A 175 33.58 9.44 -7.81
CA LYS A 175 34.43 8.39 -7.21
C LYS A 175 33.70 7.07 -6.98
N GLN A 176 34.40 6.00 -7.39
CA GLN A 176 34.19 4.60 -7.05
C GLN A 176 33.10 3.84 -7.83
N GLY A 177 33.46 3.46 -9.06
CA GLY A 177 32.82 2.33 -9.72
C GLY A 177 33.09 1.04 -8.95
N THR A 178 32.10 0.58 -8.20
CA THR A 178 32.03 -0.80 -7.74
C THR A 178 31.65 -1.66 -8.93
N ARG A 179 32.61 -2.43 -9.47
CA ARG A 179 32.34 -3.44 -10.51
C ARG A 179 31.22 -4.37 -10.02
N GLY A 180 30.10 -4.41 -10.75
CA GLY A 180 28.97 -5.32 -10.51
C GLY A 180 27.61 -4.66 -10.24
N CYS A 181 27.53 -3.34 -10.02
CA CYS A 181 26.25 -2.68 -9.74
C CYS A 181 25.55 -2.19 -11.02
N CYS A 182 24.26 -2.48 -11.18
CA CYS A 182 23.38 -1.82 -12.16
C CYS A 182 23.35 -0.32 -11.84
N SER A 183 23.69 0.54 -12.81
CA SER A 183 23.67 1.98 -12.62
C SER A 183 22.26 2.46 -12.26
N LEU A 184 22.15 3.59 -11.55
CA LEU A 184 20.85 4.14 -11.18
C LEU A 184 19.97 4.45 -12.41
N GLN A 185 20.61 4.84 -13.52
CA GLN A 185 19.99 5.02 -14.83
C GLN A 185 19.42 3.72 -15.38
N GLU A 186 20.21 2.64 -15.39
CA GLU A 186 19.72 1.32 -15.81
C GLU A 186 18.58 0.83 -14.92
N ARG A 187 18.61 1.11 -13.61
CA ARG A 187 17.50 0.81 -12.69
C ARG A 187 16.22 1.55 -13.05
N LEU A 188 16.29 2.87 -13.25
CA LEU A 188 15.14 3.68 -13.66
C LEU A 188 14.59 3.24 -15.01
N LYS A 189 15.47 2.89 -15.95
CA LYS A 189 15.09 2.29 -17.23
C LYS A 189 14.37 0.95 -17.06
N ASN A 190 14.89 0.04 -16.24
CA ASN A 190 14.26 -1.26 -15.97
C ASN A 190 12.89 -1.09 -15.28
N ILE A 191 12.77 -0.11 -14.37
CA ILE A 191 11.49 0.27 -13.77
C ILE A 191 10.52 0.76 -14.84
N SER A 192 10.93 1.69 -15.70
CA SER A 192 10.08 2.20 -16.78
C SER A 192 9.59 1.08 -17.69
N LEU A 193 10.48 0.18 -18.14
CA LEU A 193 10.12 -0.98 -18.97
C LEU A 193 9.07 -1.88 -18.28
N ALA A 194 9.29 -2.24 -17.01
CA ALA A 194 8.35 -3.05 -16.25
C ALA A 194 7.01 -2.35 -16.03
N VAL A 195 7.00 -1.03 -15.82
CA VAL A 195 5.77 -0.24 -15.67
C VAL A 195 4.99 -0.17 -16.98
N HIS A 196 5.64 0.02 -18.13
CA HIS A 196 4.96 -0.01 -19.43
C HIS A 196 4.23 -1.34 -19.67
N ASP A 197 4.86 -2.47 -19.30
CA ASP A 197 4.21 -3.78 -19.41
C ASP A 197 3.02 -3.91 -18.45
N ILE A 198 3.13 -3.43 -17.21
CA ILE A 198 2.03 -3.39 -16.23
C ILE A 198 0.86 -2.55 -16.78
N LEU A 199 1.12 -1.36 -17.31
CA LEU A 199 0.07 -0.48 -17.87
C LEU A 199 -0.58 -1.10 -19.11
N SER A 200 0.21 -1.75 -19.97
CA SER A 200 -0.32 -2.48 -21.13
C SER A 200 -1.23 -3.64 -20.70
N ALA A 201 -0.83 -4.40 -19.68
CA ALA A 201 -1.64 -5.46 -19.09
C ALA A 201 -2.92 -4.92 -18.44
N GLN A 202 -2.85 -3.79 -17.71
CA GLN A 202 -4.03 -3.11 -17.16
C GLN A 202 -5.01 -2.71 -18.26
N SER A 203 -4.51 -2.10 -19.34
CA SER A 203 -5.35 -1.66 -20.46
C SER A 203 -6.01 -2.85 -21.17
N THR A 204 -5.23 -3.90 -21.43
CA THR A 204 -5.72 -5.14 -22.04
C THR A 204 -6.75 -5.85 -21.17
N ALA A 205 -6.52 -5.96 -19.86
CA ALA A 205 -7.46 -6.57 -18.93
C ALA A 205 -8.79 -5.79 -18.87
N LEU A 206 -8.70 -4.46 -18.78
CA LEU A 206 -9.87 -3.59 -18.73
C LEU A 206 -10.70 -3.67 -20.01
N ARG A 207 -10.07 -3.43 -21.17
CA ARG A 207 -10.77 -3.31 -22.45
C ARG A 207 -11.10 -4.64 -23.09
N GLY A 208 -10.21 -5.60 -22.97
CA GLY A 208 -10.35 -6.91 -23.61
C GLY A 208 -11.24 -7.88 -22.84
N SER A 209 -11.42 -7.68 -21.53
CA SER A 209 -12.18 -8.62 -20.71
C SER A 209 -13.18 -7.96 -19.75
N ILE A 210 -12.74 -7.05 -18.87
CA ILE A 210 -13.58 -6.56 -17.77
C ILE A 210 -14.76 -5.71 -18.27
N LEU A 211 -14.51 -4.68 -19.10
CA LEU A 211 -15.58 -3.81 -19.61
C LEU A 211 -16.59 -4.56 -20.50
N PRO A 212 -16.17 -5.41 -21.47
CA PRO A 212 -17.12 -6.20 -22.26
C PRO A 212 -18.00 -7.14 -21.41
N GLU A 213 -17.47 -7.69 -20.33
CA GLU A 213 -18.23 -8.56 -19.43
C GLU A 213 -19.19 -7.75 -18.55
N LEU A 214 -18.75 -6.60 -18.03
CA LEU A 214 -19.58 -5.67 -17.26
C LEU A 214 -20.76 -5.15 -18.10
N GLN A 215 -20.55 -4.92 -19.39
CA GLN A 215 -21.59 -4.48 -20.31
C GLN A 215 -22.75 -5.49 -20.41
N LYS A 216 -22.45 -6.80 -20.36
CA LYS A 216 -23.48 -7.86 -20.32
C LYS A 216 -24.32 -7.82 -19.05
N HIS A 217 -23.81 -7.19 -17.99
CA HIS A 217 -24.48 -6.99 -16.72
C HIS A 217 -25.03 -5.55 -16.54
N GLY A 218 -25.12 -4.78 -17.64
CA GLY A 218 -25.71 -3.44 -17.64
C GLY A 218 -24.79 -2.32 -17.14
N VAL A 219 -23.50 -2.60 -16.94
CA VAL A 219 -22.48 -1.61 -16.58
C VAL A 219 -21.63 -1.27 -17.78
N SER A 220 -21.68 -0.02 -18.23
CA SER A 220 -20.82 0.43 -19.33
C SER A 220 -20.28 1.83 -19.07
N ILE A 221 -19.08 2.08 -19.56
CA ILE A 221 -18.51 3.43 -19.65
C ILE A 221 -18.80 3.88 -21.08
N ALA A 222 -19.75 4.81 -21.23
CA ALA A 222 -20.17 5.33 -22.52
C ALA A 222 -19.20 6.41 -23.01
N SER A 223 -19.07 6.53 -24.32
CA SER A 223 -18.48 7.71 -24.96
C SER A 223 -19.56 8.70 -25.38
N HIS A 224 -19.26 10.00 -25.36
CA HIS A 224 -20.12 11.07 -25.85
C HIS A 224 -20.60 10.81 -27.28
N SER A 225 -19.71 10.28 -28.13
CA SER A 225 -20.02 9.92 -29.52
C SER A 225 -21.11 8.84 -29.68
N GLN A 226 -21.37 8.06 -28.63
CA GLN A 226 -22.34 6.96 -28.61
C GLN A 226 -23.68 7.37 -27.98
N LEU A 227 -23.80 8.63 -27.55
CA LEU A 227 -24.99 9.14 -26.89
C LEU A 227 -26.05 9.60 -27.89
N THR A 228 -27.32 9.41 -27.52
CA THR A 228 -28.47 9.97 -28.25
C THR A 228 -28.53 11.49 -28.08
N ASN A 229 -29.13 12.21 -29.02
CA ASN A 229 -29.26 13.68 -28.92
C ASN A 229 -29.88 14.14 -27.58
N PRO A 230 -30.97 13.52 -27.07
CA PRO A 230 -31.51 13.92 -25.76
C PRO A 230 -30.54 13.72 -24.58
N GLN A 231 -29.68 12.70 -24.65
CA GLN A 231 -28.65 12.48 -23.63
C GLN A 231 -27.54 13.54 -23.74
N GLN A 232 -27.13 13.89 -24.96
CA GLN A 232 -26.14 14.95 -25.19
C GLN A 232 -26.66 16.30 -24.69
N ASP A 233 -27.93 16.64 -25.00
CA ASP A 233 -28.58 17.87 -24.53
C ASP A 233 -28.62 17.93 -22.99
N ASN A 234 -29.00 16.83 -22.33
CA ASN A 234 -29.01 16.77 -20.88
C ASN A 234 -27.61 16.93 -20.25
N LEU A 235 -26.60 16.30 -20.85
CA LEU A 235 -25.22 16.46 -20.38
C LEU A 235 -24.70 17.87 -20.60
N ARG A 236 -25.14 18.55 -21.66
CA ARG A 236 -24.82 19.95 -21.92
C ARG A 236 -25.48 20.89 -20.92
N ASP A 237 -26.71 20.60 -20.51
CA ASP A 237 -27.39 21.30 -19.41
C ASP A 237 -26.64 21.09 -18.09
N TYR A 238 -26.28 19.84 -17.77
CA TYR A 238 -25.47 19.52 -16.59
C TYR A 238 -24.11 20.22 -16.62
N PHE A 239 -23.43 20.24 -17.78
CA PHE A 239 -22.19 20.97 -17.94
C PHE A 239 -22.38 22.46 -17.64
N THR A 240 -23.38 23.09 -18.24
CA THR A 240 -23.64 24.53 -18.10
C THR A 240 -23.98 24.93 -16.66
N GLN A 241 -24.77 24.10 -15.96
CA GLN A 241 -25.26 24.43 -14.62
C GLN A 241 -24.27 24.07 -13.51
N GLU A 242 -23.55 22.96 -13.63
CA GLU A 242 -22.78 22.36 -12.53
C GLU A 242 -21.27 22.35 -12.79
N LEU A 243 -20.82 22.13 -14.03
CA LEU A 243 -19.39 22.01 -14.36
C LEU A 243 -18.76 23.35 -14.76
N GLU A 244 -19.34 24.06 -15.74
CA GLU A 244 -18.82 25.31 -16.29
C GLU A 244 -18.48 26.35 -15.21
N PRO A 245 -19.29 26.57 -14.16
CA PRO A 245 -18.95 27.53 -13.09
C PRO A 245 -17.72 27.14 -12.24
N LEU A 246 -17.30 25.87 -12.28
CA LEU A 246 -16.14 25.34 -11.56
C LEU A 246 -14.89 25.26 -12.43
N LEU A 247 -15.02 25.45 -13.74
CA LEU A 247 -13.93 25.34 -14.70
C LEU A 247 -13.31 26.72 -14.94
N THR A 248 -11.99 26.75 -15.02
CA THR A 248 -11.24 27.94 -15.43
C THR A 248 -10.27 27.52 -16.52
N PRO A 249 -10.47 27.93 -17.79
CA PRO A 249 -9.51 27.67 -18.85
C PRO A 249 -8.25 28.52 -18.63
N LEU A 250 -7.08 27.88 -18.64
CA LEU A 250 -5.79 28.53 -18.40
C LEU A 250 -4.97 28.52 -19.69
N ALA A 251 -4.79 29.70 -20.30
CA ALA A 251 -3.90 29.87 -21.45
C ALA A 251 -2.43 29.70 -21.05
N VAL A 252 -1.61 29.17 -21.96
CA VAL A 252 -0.16 28.97 -21.78
C VAL A 252 0.59 29.61 -22.94
N ASP A 253 1.18 30.77 -22.69
CA ASP A 253 1.90 31.60 -23.65
C ASP A 253 2.99 32.44 -22.93
N PRO A 254 3.84 33.23 -23.64
CA PRO A 254 4.88 34.02 -22.98
C PRO A 254 4.38 35.02 -21.92
N GLY A 255 3.13 35.47 -21.99
CA GLY A 255 2.47 36.32 -21.00
C GLY A 255 1.77 35.54 -19.88
N HIS A 256 1.42 34.28 -20.12
CA HIS A 256 0.74 33.38 -19.18
C HIS A 256 1.58 32.11 -18.93
N PRO A 257 2.36 32.08 -17.84
CA PRO A 257 3.24 30.94 -17.56
C PRO A 257 2.46 29.66 -17.32
N PHE A 258 3.13 28.52 -17.48
CA PHE A 258 2.54 27.21 -17.25
C PHE A 258 1.82 27.13 -15.88
N PRO A 259 0.54 26.74 -15.84
CA PRO A 259 -0.25 26.82 -14.63
C PRO A 259 0.16 25.76 -13.60
N PHE A 260 -0.21 26.01 -12.35
CA PHE A 260 -0.03 25.01 -11.30
C PHE A 260 -0.91 23.78 -11.56
N ILE A 261 -0.28 22.64 -11.88
CA ILE A 261 -0.97 21.35 -11.98
C ILE A 261 -0.95 20.62 -10.64
N LYS A 262 -2.14 20.27 -10.14
CA LYS A 262 -2.31 19.59 -8.86
C LYS A 262 -1.88 18.12 -8.97
N HIS A 263 -1.32 17.60 -7.87
CA HIS A 263 -0.96 16.18 -7.74
C HIS A 263 -2.15 15.25 -8.04
N LEU A 264 -1.95 14.28 -8.95
CA LEU A 264 -2.93 13.29 -9.43
C LEU A 264 -4.23 13.87 -9.99
N SER A 265 -4.29 15.17 -10.30
CA SER A 265 -5.46 15.74 -10.97
C SER A 265 -5.50 15.31 -12.42
N LEU A 266 -6.73 15.11 -12.90
CA LEU A 266 -6.99 14.92 -14.32
C LEU A 266 -7.15 16.29 -14.97
N ASN A 267 -6.45 16.51 -16.06
CA ASN A 267 -6.42 17.78 -16.78
C ASN A 267 -6.59 17.51 -18.28
N ILE A 268 -7.03 18.51 -19.03
CA ILE A 268 -7.23 18.43 -20.48
C ILE A 268 -6.33 19.48 -21.11
N ALA A 269 -5.40 19.02 -21.96
CA ALA A 269 -4.58 19.89 -22.79
C ALA A 269 -5.36 20.17 -24.09
N VAL A 270 -5.51 21.45 -24.42
CA VAL A 270 -6.30 21.92 -25.57
C VAL A 270 -5.39 22.71 -26.50
N LEU A 271 -5.36 22.32 -27.77
CA LEU A 271 -4.72 23.08 -28.83
C LEU A 271 -5.79 23.86 -29.58
N LEU A 272 -5.61 25.18 -29.65
CA LEU A 272 -6.53 26.14 -30.23
C LEU A 272 -5.86 26.83 -31.42
N ARG A 273 -6.67 27.29 -32.35
CA ARG A 273 -6.28 28.19 -33.43
C ARG A 273 -7.11 29.45 -33.36
N ASP A 274 -6.45 30.61 -33.36
CA ASP A 274 -7.13 31.89 -33.48
C ASP A 274 -7.53 32.10 -34.95
N PRO A 275 -8.83 32.20 -35.28
CA PRO A 275 -9.26 32.39 -36.67
C PRO A 275 -8.89 33.77 -37.25
N ILE A 276 -8.43 34.72 -36.43
CA ILE A 276 -8.08 36.09 -36.86
C ILE A 276 -6.66 36.15 -37.42
N ASP A 277 -5.68 35.59 -36.70
CA ASP A 277 -4.25 35.67 -37.06
C ASP A 277 -3.59 34.30 -37.32
N ASP A 278 -4.38 33.21 -37.30
CA ASP A 278 -3.96 31.82 -37.50
C ASP A 278 -2.95 31.32 -36.45
N ALA A 279 -2.82 32.02 -35.31
CA ALA A 279 -1.90 31.64 -34.25
C ALA A 279 -2.39 30.40 -33.49
N HIS A 280 -1.47 29.46 -33.26
CA HIS A 280 -1.73 28.30 -32.40
C HIS A 280 -1.56 28.68 -30.93
N GLN A 281 -2.59 28.44 -30.12
CA GLN A 281 -2.59 28.68 -28.68
C GLN A 281 -2.78 27.37 -27.93
N PHE A 282 -2.18 27.29 -26.74
CA PHE A 282 -2.30 26.10 -25.89
C PHE A 282 -2.97 26.50 -24.59
N ALA A 283 -3.95 25.70 -24.17
CA ALA A 283 -4.68 25.92 -22.95
C ALA A 283 -4.81 24.63 -22.16
N ILE A 284 -5.01 24.77 -20.85
CA ILE A 284 -5.25 23.66 -19.93
C ILE A 284 -6.57 23.90 -19.20
N VAL A 285 -7.37 22.84 -19.09
CA VAL A 285 -8.60 22.82 -18.29
C VAL A 285 -8.48 21.70 -17.26
N THR A 286 -8.60 22.04 -15.98
CA THR A 286 -8.53 21.05 -14.88
C THR A 286 -9.90 20.46 -14.60
N VAL A 287 -10.01 19.13 -14.56
CA VAL A 287 -11.27 18.45 -14.22
C VAL A 287 -11.51 18.56 -12.71
N PRO A 288 -12.68 19.04 -12.24
CA PRO A 288 -12.95 19.24 -10.82
C PRO A 288 -12.96 17.93 -10.03
N SER A 289 -12.10 17.82 -9.02
CA SER A 289 -11.98 16.61 -8.19
C SER A 289 -12.98 16.53 -7.03
N ASN A 290 -13.78 17.57 -6.82
CA ASN A 290 -14.82 17.65 -5.78
C ASN A 290 -16.17 17.08 -6.23
N LEU A 291 -16.29 16.65 -7.49
CA LEU A 291 -17.45 15.99 -8.05
C LEU A 291 -17.17 14.51 -8.32
N PRO A 292 -18.19 13.62 -8.26
CA PRO A 292 -18.02 12.23 -8.66
C PRO A 292 -17.59 12.13 -10.12
N ARG A 293 -16.47 11.44 -10.39
CA ARG A 293 -15.92 11.28 -11.76
C ARG A 293 -16.89 10.58 -12.72
N TRP A 294 -17.71 9.65 -12.22
CA TRP A 294 -18.61 8.85 -13.03
C TRP A 294 -20.04 9.41 -12.96
N LYS A 295 -20.49 10.08 -14.03
CA LYS A 295 -21.84 10.61 -14.13
C LYS A 295 -22.76 9.56 -14.75
N ALA A 296 -23.81 9.16 -14.04
CA ALA A 296 -24.84 8.29 -14.61
C ALA A 296 -25.60 9.01 -15.73
N LEU A 297 -25.84 8.30 -16.84
CA LEU A 297 -26.62 8.84 -17.94
C LEU A 297 -28.12 8.85 -17.61
N PRO A 298 -28.86 9.89 -18.01
CA PRO A 298 -30.32 9.93 -17.90
C PRO A 298 -30.97 8.94 -18.88
N GLY A 299 -32.01 8.25 -18.41
CA GLY A 299 -32.72 7.21 -19.17
C GLY A 299 -32.90 5.96 -18.30
N GLY A 300 -34.09 5.83 -17.68
CA GLY A 300 -34.40 4.71 -16.80
C GLY A 300 -34.31 3.35 -17.50
N ALA A 301 -34.16 2.31 -16.70
CA ALA A 301 -34.17 0.92 -17.14
C ALA A 301 -35.48 0.56 -17.85
N SER A 302 -35.54 0.69 -19.17
CA SER A 302 -36.49 -0.06 -19.98
C SER A 302 -35.86 -1.42 -20.32
N ALA A 303 -36.67 -2.48 -20.36
CA ALA A 303 -36.23 -3.82 -20.71
C ALA A 303 -35.60 -3.90 -22.13
N ASP A 304 -35.83 -2.89 -22.97
CA ASP A 304 -35.39 -2.80 -24.35
C ASP A 304 -34.17 -1.89 -24.57
N SER A 305 -33.65 -1.22 -23.52
CA SER A 305 -32.49 -0.32 -23.63
C SER A 305 -31.28 -0.83 -22.83
N PRO A 306 -30.22 -1.34 -23.50
CA PRO A 306 -29.00 -1.85 -22.83
C PRO A 306 -28.15 -0.79 -22.10
N GLN A 307 -28.59 0.48 -22.07
CA GLN A 307 -27.90 1.61 -21.42
C GLN A 307 -28.33 1.87 -19.96
N ALA A 308 -29.16 1.00 -19.36
CA ALA A 308 -29.78 1.16 -18.03
C ALA A 308 -28.83 1.27 -16.81
N GLY A 309 -27.52 1.34 -17.02
CA GLY A 309 -26.49 1.57 -16.01
C GLY A 309 -25.22 2.17 -16.60
N ALA A 310 -25.33 2.86 -17.74
CA ALA A 310 -24.21 3.49 -18.40
C ALA A 310 -23.79 4.77 -17.66
N VAL A 311 -22.48 4.94 -17.50
CA VAL A 311 -21.87 6.15 -16.94
C VAL A 311 -20.96 6.80 -17.97
N ILE A 312 -20.82 8.12 -17.89
CA ILE A 312 -19.85 8.88 -18.67
C ILE A 312 -18.82 9.53 -17.73
N PRO A 313 -17.51 9.52 -18.06
CA PRO A 313 -16.49 10.21 -17.28
C PRO A 313 -16.66 11.74 -17.36
N LEU A 314 -16.37 12.46 -16.27
CA LEU A 314 -16.45 13.92 -16.24
C LEU A 314 -15.54 14.57 -17.29
N GLU A 315 -14.33 14.04 -17.50
CA GLU A 315 -13.40 14.55 -18.50
C GLU A 315 -13.98 14.55 -19.91
N GLU A 316 -14.83 13.58 -20.24
CA GLU A 316 -15.46 13.47 -21.57
C GLU A 316 -16.60 14.47 -21.73
N ILE A 317 -17.34 14.77 -20.65
CA ILE A 317 -18.32 15.86 -20.63
C ILE A 317 -17.62 17.21 -20.87
N VAL A 318 -16.45 17.43 -20.24
CA VAL A 318 -15.68 18.67 -20.43
C VAL A 318 -15.16 18.78 -21.86
N VAL A 319 -14.53 17.72 -22.40
CA VAL A 319 -14.01 17.71 -23.78
C VAL A 319 -15.10 18.02 -24.81
N SER A 320 -16.31 17.48 -24.61
CA SER A 320 -17.42 17.64 -25.55
C SER A 320 -18.07 19.04 -25.50
N ASN A 321 -17.74 19.86 -24.51
CA ASN A 321 -18.31 21.21 -24.31
C ASN A 321 -17.23 22.31 -24.26
N LEU A 322 -16.03 22.04 -24.79
CA LEU A 322 -14.94 23.01 -24.85
C LEU A 322 -15.28 24.26 -25.68
N ASP A 323 -16.23 24.15 -26.61
CA ASP A 323 -16.73 25.26 -27.42
C ASP A 323 -17.29 26.41 -26.57
N ARG A 324 -17.84 26.09 -25.39
CA ARG A 324 -18.35 27.07 -24.43
C ARG A 324 -17.23 27.77 -23.66
N LEU A 325 -16.14 27.06 -23.37
CA LEU A 325 -14.99 27.61 -22.64
C LEU A 325 -14.09 28.47 -23.52
N PHE A 326 -14.00 28.13 -24.81
CA PHE A 326 -13.12 28.79 -25.79
C PHE A 326 -13.92 29.45 -26.92
N GLY A 327 -14.95 30.22 -26.56
CA GLY A 327 -15.82 30.90 -27.53
C GLY A 327 -15.01 31.80 -28.49
N GLY A 328 -15.23 31.62 -29.78
CA GLY A 328 -14.53 32.37 -30.84
C GLY A 328 -13.20 31.79 -31.30
N MET A 329 -12.69 30.75 -30.62
CA MET A 329 -11.49 30.02 -31.04
C MET A 329 -11.86 28.73 -31.77
N GLU A 330 -10.99 28.25 -32.65
CA GLU A 330 -11.12 26.93 -33.24
C GLU A 330 -10.35 25.89 -32.40
N ILE A 331 -11.04 24.83 -31.98
CA ILE A 331 -10.42 23.74 -31.21
C ILE A 331 -9.84 22.72 -32.18
N LEU A 332 -8.51 22.64 -32.25
CA LEU A 332 -7.81 21.69 -33.12
C LEU A 332 -7.79 20.28 -32.51
N SER A 333 -7.52 20.20 -31.20
CA SER A 333 -7.47 18.92 -30.48
C SER A 333 -7.54 19.11 -28.98
N ALA A 334 -8.08 18.12 -28.26
CA ALA A 334 -8.14 18.11 -26.81
C ALA A 334 -7.85 16.70 -26.27
N HIS A 335 -6.92 16.60 -25.32
CA HIS A 335 -6.44 15.31 -24.82
C HIS A 335 -6.26 15.34 -23.30
N PRO A 336 -6.77 14.33 -22.57
CA PRO A 336 -6.56 14.25 -21.14
C PRO A 336 -5.12 13.87 -20.81
N PHE A 337 -4.62 14.40 -19.69
CA PHE A 337 -3.37 14.02 -19.07
C PHE A 337 -3.47 14.09 -17.54
N ARG A 338 -2.58 13.36 -16.86
CA ARG A 338 -2.49 13.32 -15.41
C ARG A 338 -1.03 13.35 -14.99
N ALA A 339 -0.71 14.17 -14.00
CA ALA A 339 0.65 14.31 -13.51
C ALA A 339 0.75 13.83 -12.05
N THR A 340 1.83 13.12 -11.75
CA THR A 340 2.16 12.67 -10.40
C THR A 340 3.30 13.52 -9.85
N ARG A 341 3.15 14.00 -8.61
CA ARG A 341 4.19 14.71 -7.86
C ARG A 341 4.74 13.83 -6.75
N THR A 342 5.99 14.06 -6.35
CA THR A 342 6.53 13.41 -5.14
C THR A 342 5.74 13.82 -3.90
N MET A 343 5.53 12.88 -2.99
CA MET A 343 4.94 13.12 -1.67
C MET A 343 6.00 13.22 -0.57
N LEU A 344 7.28 13.18 -0.94
CA LEU A 344 8.43 13.35 -0.04
C LEU A 344 8.86 14.82 -0.02
N VAL A 345 9.17 15.33 1.19
CA VAL A 345 9.77 16.66 1.35
C VAL A 345 11.26 16.59 1.00
N LEU A 346 11.89 17.72 0.67
CA LEU A 346 13.32 17.79 0.33
C LEU A 346 14.23 17.11 1.36
N ASP A 347 13.91 17.21 2.66
CA ASP A 347 14.69 16.55 3.70
C ASP A 347 14.47 15.04 3.80
N ASP A 348 13.31 14.53 3.37
CA ASP A 348 13.09 13.09 3.18
C ASP A 348 13.77 12.59 1.90
N LEU A 349 13.75 13.39 0.83
CA LEU A 349 14.44 13.07 -0.41
C LEU A 349 15.95 12.97 -0.19
N LYS A 350 16.54 13.92 0.57
CA LYS A 350 17.96 13.90 0.96
C LYS A 350 18.43 12.63 1.65
N LYS A 351 17.50 11.99 2.32
CA LYS A 351 17.69 10.86 3.20
C LYS A 351 17.27 9.52 2.56
N GLY A 352 16.42 9.57 1.52
CA GLY A 352 15.82 8.39 0.90
C GLY A 352 14.86 7.62 1.83
N GLU A 353 14.22 6.57 1.31
CA GLU A 353 13.24 5.74 2.05
C GLU A 353 13.78 5.12 3.35
N GLU A 354 15.10 4.95 3.44
CA GLU A 354 15.75 4.30 4.56
C GLU A 354 16.03 5.32 5.67
N ASP A 355 16.56 6.51 5.37
CA ASP A 355 17.04 7.45 6.38
C ASP A 355 15.98 8.48 6.83
N HIS A 356 14.69 8.12 7.00
CA HIS A 356 13.63 9.04 7.51
C HIS A 356 13.82 9.50 8.97
N CYS A 357 14.99 10.07 9.30
CA CYS A 357 15.38 10.58 10.60
C CYS A 357 16.03 11.96 10.40
N GLY A 358 15.27 13.02 10.67
CA GLY A 358 15.82 14.36 10.90
C GLY A 358 16.26 14.54 12.34
N ALA A 359 17.42 15.18 12.48
CA ALA A 359 18.12 15.52 13.70
C ALA A 359 17.47 16.69 14.46
N ASP A 360 17.74 16.75 15.76
CA ASP A 360 18.04 17.93 16.59
C ASP A 360 17.29 19.24 16.37
N ASP A 361 15.98 19.21 16.13
CA ASP A 361 15.14 20.39 16.32
C ASP A 361 14.38 20.27 17.65
N GLN A 362 14.79 21.06 18.65
CA GLN A 362 14.03 21.30 19.89
C GLN A 362 12.78 22.17 19.63
N GLY A 363 12.16 22.03 18.46
CA GLY A 363 10.97 22.76 18.02
C GLY A 363 9.68 21.99 18.24
N ASP A 364 8.55 22.69 18.14
CA ASP A 364 7.23 22.08 18.15
C ASP A 364 7.05 21.14 16.94
N LEU A 365 6.96 19.84 17.21
CA LEU A 365 6.84 18.78 16.20
C LEU A 365 5.60 18.99 15.31
N ALA A 366 4.50 19.50 15.86
CA ALA A 366 3.28 19.75 15.10
C ALA A 366 3.48 20.89 14.08
N ALA A 367 4.16 21.97 14.50
CA ALA A 367 4.46 23.10 13.62
C ALA A 367 5.39 22.72 12.45
N ILE A 368 6.42 21.90 12.71
CA ILE A 368 7.33 21.39 11.67
C ILE A 368 6.56 20.57 10.63
N ILE A 369 5.69 19.67 11.08
CA ILE A 369 4.89 18.82 10.20
C ILE A 369 3.90 19.65 9.38
N ALA A 370 3.28 20.69 9.95
CA ALA A 370 2.39 21.58 9.23
C ALA A 370 3.11 22.33 8.09
N GLN A 371 4.36 22.75 8.31
CA GLN A 371 5.20 23.36 7.27
C GLN A 371 5.55 22.35 6.17
N GLU A 372 6.00 21.14 6.54
CA GLU A 372 6.29 20.05 5.60
C GLU A 372 5.08 19.75 4.69
N MET A 373 3.87 19.71 5.26
CA MET A 373 2.63 19.53 4.50
C MET A 373 2.38 20.65 3.47
N HIS A 374 2.78 21.89 3.77
CA HIS A 374 2.66 23.00 2.84
C HIS A 374 3.65 22.85 1.67
N GLU A 375 4.90 22.47 1.96
CA GLU A 375 5.95 22.28 0.96
C GLU A 375 5.64 21.13 -0.01
N ARG A 376 5.00 20.04 0.47
CA ARG A 376 4.56 18.92 -0.38
C ARG A 376 3.64 19.34 -1.53
N LYS A 377 2.86 20.41 -1.38
CA LYS A 377 1.96 20.91 -2.44
C LYS A 377 2.71 21.37 -3.68
N PHE A 378 3.96 21.79 -3.53
CA PHE A 378 4.81 22.35 -4.60
C PHE A 378 5.94 21.40 -5.01
N SER A 379 5.84 20.13 -4.62
CA SER A 379 6.84 19.11 -4.91
C SER A 379 7.00 18.81 -6.41
N PRO A 380 8.22 18.49 -6.89
CA PRO A 380 8.48 18.20 -8.31
C PRO A 380 7.60 17.09 -8.89
N PHE A 381 7.41 17.12 -10.21
CA PHE A 381 6.76 16.04 -10.94
C PHE A 381 7.69 14.84 -11.07
N VAL A 382 7.09 13.65 -11.13
CA VAL A 382 7.83 12.38 -11.25
C VAL A 382 7.30 11.47 -12.34
N ARG A 383 6.09 11.73 -12.84
CA ARG A 383 5.44 10.94 -13.89
C ARG A 383 4.37 11.77 -14.59
N LEU A 384 4.29 11.62 -15.91
CA LEU A 384 3.21 12.14 -16.74
C LEU A 384 2.49 10.97 -17.43
N GLU A 385 1.19 10.87 -17.25
CA GLU A 385 0.32 9.91 -17.93
C GLU A 385 -0.48 10.66 -19.00
N VAL A 386 -0.48 10.15 -20.23
CA VAL A 386 -1.20 10.77 -21.36
C VAL A 386 -2.01 9.74 -22.13
N ASP A 387 -3.10 10.22 -22.73
CA ASP A 387 -3.84 9.42 -23.70
C ASP A 387 -3.00 9.16 -24.96
N ARG A 388 -3.06 7.93 -25.51
CA ARG A 388 -2.30 7.52 -26.69
C ARG A 388 -2.57 8.38 -27.93
N SER A 389 -3.75 8.99 -28.03
CA SER A 389 -4.11 9.86 -29.15
C SER A 389 -3.42 11.23 -29.10
N MET A 390 -2.81 11.61 -27.96
CA MET A 390 -2.17 12.92 -27.81
C MET A 390 -0.98 13.07 -28.78
N PRO A 391 -0.93 14.17 -29.57
CA PRO A 391 0.21 14.47 -30.45
C PRO A 391 1.53 14.58 -29.68
N LEU A 392 2.61 14.04 -30.26
CA LEU A 392 3.93 14.02 -29.63
C LEU A 392 4.44 15.42 -29.26
N GLU A 393 4.12 16.43 -30.07
CA GLU A 393 4.49 17.83 -29.79
C GLU A 393 3.84 18.36 -28.50
N MET A 394 2.56 18.02 -28.25
CA MET A 394 1.87 18.38 -27.01
C MET A 394 2.46 17.62 -25.82
N VAL A 395 2.77 16.33 -26.01
CA VAL A 395 3.42 15.51 -24.97
C VAL A 395 4.79 16.07 -24.60
N ALA A 396 5.63 16.38 -25.60
CA ALA A 396 6.95 16.94 -25.40
C ALA A 396 6.90 18.32 -24.73
N ARG A 397 5.91 19.16 -25.10
CA ARG A 397 5.66 20.43 -24.43
C ARG A 397 5.30 20.23 -22.95
N LEU A 398 4.34 19.36 -22.65
CA LEU A 398 3.94 19.06 -21.26
C LEU A 398 5.11 18.50 -20.44
N ALA A 399 5.88 17.57 -21.00
CA ALA A 399 7.05 17.00 -20.35
C ALA A 399 8.12 18.06 -20.06
N GLY A 400 8.40 18.94 -21.02
CA GLY A 400 9.36 20.04 -20.86
C GLY A 400 8.95 21.05 -19.79
N GLU A 401 7.68 21.46 -19.76
CA GLU A 401 7.15 22.37 -18.73
C GLU A 401 7.15 21.76 -17.31
N MET A 402 7.12 20.42 -17.23
CA MET A 402 7.14 19.67 -15.97
C MET A 402 8.52 19.17 -15.56
N ASP A 403 9.56 19.44 -16.37
CA ASP A 403 10.93 18.93 -16.19
C ASP A 403 10.98 17.39 -16.09
N LEU A 404 10.31 16.72 -17.04
CA LEU A 404 10.21 15.27 -17.12
C LEU A 404 10.92 14.72 -18.35
N ASP A 405 11.57 13.56 -18.18
CA ASP A 405 12.20 12.84 -19.29
C ASP A 405 11.16 12.15 -20.18
N LEU A 406 11.22 12.39 -21.48
CA LEU A 406 10.21 11.91 -22.43
C LEU A 406 10.18 10.39 -22.56
N GLU A 407 11.31 9.69 -22.33
CA GLU A 407 11.40 8.24 -22.46
C GLU A 407 11.12 7.51 -21.14
N GLN A 408 11.54 8.07 -20.01
CA GLN A 408 11.48 7.42 -18.70
C GLN A 408 10.22 7.77 -17.90
N ASP A 409 9.66 8.96 -18.13
CA ASP A 409 8.67 9.56 -17.22
C ASP A 409 7.28 9.71 -17.81
N VAL A 410 7.18 9.53 -19.13
CA VAL A 410 5.94 9.68 -19.88
C VAL A 410 5.36 8.31 -20.22
N TYR A 411 4.15 8.07 -19.72
CA TYR A 411 3.44 6.82 -19.90
C TYR A 411 2.18 7.05 -20.72
N THR A 412 2.17 6.52 -21.93
CA THR A 412 1.00 6.53 -22.81
C THR A 412 0.10 5.34 -22.49
N THR A 413 -1.20 5.57 -22.37
CA THR A 413 -2.19 4.49 -22.25
C THR A 413 -3.30 4.68 -23.25
N GLU A 414 -3.88 3.56 -23.68
CA GLU A 414 -5.08 3.62 -24.50
C GLU A 414 -6.32 3.74 -23.64
N SER A 415 -6.33 3.19 -22.42
CA SER A 415 -7.46 3.20 -21.48
C SER A 415 -7.69 4.57 -20.83
N PRO A 416 -8.86 4.83 -20.22
CA PRO A 416 -9.07 6.03 -19.41
C PRO A 416 -7.94 6.21 -18.39
N LEU A 417 -7.48 7.45 -18.22
CA LEU A 417 -6.48 7.79 -17.21
C LEU A 417 -7.02 7.56 -15.79
N ALA A 418 -6.16 7.62 -14.78
CA ALA A 418 -6.55 7.47 -13.37
C ALA A 418 -7.39 6.19 -13.13
N LEU A 419 -6.87 5.03 -13.54
CA LEU A 419 -7.54 3.74 -13.34
C LEU A 419 -7.85 3.44 -11.86
N CYS A 420 -7.19 4.12 -10.92
CA CYS A 420 -7.52 4.09 -9.49
C CYS A 420 -9.01 4.38 -9.20
N ASP A 421 -9.62 5.27 -9.99
CA ASP A 421 -11.00 5.73 -9.76
C ASP A 421 -12.06 4.72 -10.17
N LEU A 422 -11.67 3.63 -10.86
CA LEU A 422 -12.58 2.52 -11.20
C LEU A 422 -13.18 1.87 -9.95
N GLN A 423 -12.51 1.99 -8.79
CA GLN A 423 -13.06 1.55 -7.51
C GLN A 423 -14.33 2.31 -7.09
N SER A 424 -14.54 3.51 -7.63
CA SER A 424 -15.73 4.34 -7.38
C SER A 424 -16.81 4.19 -8.45
N LEU A 425 -16.59 3.32 -9.45
CA LEU A 425 -17.57 3.07 -10.50
C LEU A 425 -18.85 2.50 -9.87
N PRO A 426 -20.03 3.12 -10.09
CA PRO A 426 -21.26 2.67 -9.46
C PRO A 426 -21.66 1.30 -10.00
N ALA A 427 -22.03 0.40 -9.10
CA ALA A 427 -22.67 -0.86 -9.45
C ALA A 427 -24.19 -0.63 -9.64
N PRO A 428 -24.84 -1.23 -10.65
CA PRO A 428 -26.27 -1.17 -10.84
C PRO A 428 -26.97 -1.76 -9.62
N THR A 429 -28.11 -1.20 -9.23
CA THR A 429 -28.94 -1.74 -8.15
C THR A 429 -29.45 -3.15 -8.43
N SER A 430 -29.50 -3.56 -9.70
CA SER A 430 -29.84 -4.92 -10.15
C SER A 430 -28.65 -5.86 -10.32
N SER A 431 -27.43 -5.43 -9.96
CA SER A 431 -26.21 -6.23 -10.15
C SER A 431 -26.29 -7.57 -9.40
N PRO A 432 -26.07 -8.72 -10.07
CA PRO A 432 -26.10 -10.02 -9.42
C PRO A 432 -25.06 -10.13 -8.30
N ALA A 433 -25.46 -10.66 -7.15
CA ALA A 433 -24.55 -10.85 -6.00
C ALA A 433 -23.30 -11.68 -6.34
N ALA A 434 -23.38 -12.54 -7.36
CA ALA A 434 -22.26 -13.36 -7.84
C ALA A 434 -21.11 -12.56 -8.47
N LEU A 435 -21.32 -11.28 -8.81
CA LEU A 435 -20.27 -10.40 -9.34
C LEU A 435 -19.36 -9.85 -8.24
N HIS A 436 -19.71 -10.04 -6.98
CA HIS A 436 -18.94 -9.64 -5.81
C HIS A 436 -18.44 -10.85 -5.03
N PHE A 437 -17.44 -10.65 -4.17
CA PHE A 437 -17.15 -11.68 -3.17
C PHE A 437 -18.37 -11.88 -2.26
N PRO A 438 -18.64 -13.12 -1.81
CA PRO A 438 -19.65 -13.36 -0.79
C PRO A 438 -19.39 -12.43 0.42
N PRO A 439 -20.39 -11.66 0.87
CA PRO A 439 -20.20 -10.71 1.95
C PRO A 439 -19.73 -11.45 3.20
N TRP A 440 -18.62 -10.99 3.77
CA TRP A 440 -18.11 -11.53 5.02
C TRP A 440 -18.55 -10.63 6.17
N GLN A 441 -19.29 -11.19 7.11
CA GLN A 441 -19.61 -10.53 8.37
C GLN A 441 -18.66 -11.06 9.44
N PRO A 442 -17.77 -10.21 10.00
CA PRO A 442 -16.85 -10.63 11.05
C PRO A 442 -17.59 -11.27 12.23
N ILE A 443 -17.07 -12.39 12.72
CA ILE A 443 -17.72 -13.19 13.76
C ILE A 443 -17.19 -12.77 15.13
N THR A 444 -18.07 -12.67 16.14
CA THR A 444 -17.61 -12.47 17.52
C THR A 444 -16.87 -13.71 18.01
N HIS A 445 -15.66 -13.51 18.54
CA HIS A 445 -14.87 -14.59 19.12
C HIS A 445 -15.70 -15.32 20.20
N PRO A 446 -15.74 -16.67 20.26
CA PRO A 446 -16.62 -17.41 21.17
C PRO A 446 -16.47 -17.01 22.64
N ARG A 447 -15.24 -16.77 23.10
CA ARG A 447 -14.95 -16.30 24.46
C ARG A 447 -15.42 -14.86 24.71
N LEU A 448 -15.60 -14.06 23.66
CA LEU A 448 -16.05 -12.68 23.74
C LEU A 448 -17.55 -12.52 23.45
N ALA A 449 -18.31 -13.61 23.32
CA ALA A 449 -19.73 -13.54 22.97
C ALA A 449 -20.59 -12.89 24.08
N ASP A 450 -20.24 -13.14 25.33
CA ASP A 450 -21.02 -12.72 26.51
C ASP A 450 -20.48 -11.45 27.19
N VAL A 451 -19.47 -10.78 26.60
CA VAL A 451 -18.80 -9.64 27.24
C VAL A 451 -19.63 -8.36 27.25
N SER A 452 -20.74 -8.32 26.52
CA SER A 452 -21.69 -7.21 26.56
C SER A 452 -22.59 -7.19 27.80
N ARG A 453 -22.58 -8.26 28.61
CA ARG A 453 -23.41 -8.39 29.82
C ARG A 453 -23.04 -7.39 30.91
N SER A 454 -21.75 -7.04 31.02
CA SER A 454 -21.26 -6.03 31.96
C SER A 454 -19.93 -5.44 31.46
N SER A 455 -19.57 -4.25 31.94
CA SER A 455 -18.27 -3.64 31.64
C SER A 455 -17.08 -4.44 32.20
N ALA A 456 -17.31 -5.29 33.21
CA ALA A 456 -16.31 -6.17 33.80
C ALA A 456 -16.04 -7.45 32.99
N ALA A 457 -17.02 -7.91 32.19
CA ALA A 457 -17.04 -9.27 31.66
C ALA A 457 -15.85 -9.61 30.75
N ILE A 458 -15.36 -8.65 29.95
CA ILE A 458 -14.18 -8.88 29.10
C ILE A 458 -12.91 -9.09 29.93
N PHE A 459 -12.74 -8.35 31.02
CA PHE A 459 -11.60 -8.47 31.92
C PHE A 459 -11.66 -9.79 32.70
N ASP A 460 -12.84 -10.14 33.20
CA ASP A 460 -13.06 -11.39 33.92
C ASP A 460 -12.79 -12.62 33.02
N GLU A 461 -13.14 -12.55 31.73
CA GLU A 461 -12.85 -13.60 30.75
C GLU A 461 -11.36 -13.73 30.43
N ILE A 462 -10.64 -12.61 30.27
CA ILE A 462 -9.18 -12.63 30.07
C ILE A 462 -8.50 -13.23 31.30
N ARG A 463 -8.91 -12.81 32.51
CA ARG A 463 -8.34 -13.28 33.77
C ARG A 463 -8.63 -14.76 34.03
N GLY A 464 -9.88 -15.18 33.83
CA GLY A 464 -10.33 -16.53 34.17
C GLY A 464 -10.00 -17.58 33.11
N GLY A 465 -10.03 -17.21 31.82
CA GLY A 465 -9.86 -18.16 30.72
C GLY A 465 -8.48 -18.14 30.06
N GLY A 466 -7.58 -17.23 30.46
CA GLY A 466 -6.26 -17.03 29.87
C GLY A 466 -6.28 -16.17 28.60
N ASP A 467 -5.14 -16.13 27.91
CA ASP A 467 -4.94 -15.26 26.74
C ASP A 467 -5.98 -15.51 25.63
N ILE A 468 -6.34 -14.45 24.90
CA ILE A 468 -7.31 -14.50 23.79
C ILE A 468 -6.64 -13.99 22.53
N LEU A 469 -6.52 -14.86 21.53
CA LEU A 469 -6.05 -14.51 20.19
C LEU A 469 -7.23 -14.11 19.30
N VAL A 470 -7.12 -12.96 18.63
CA VAL A 470 -8.14 -12.46 17.71
C VAL A 470 -7.51 -12.23 16.33
N LYS A 471 -8.22 -12.65 15.27
CA LYS A 471 -7.76 -12.62 13.88
C LYS A 471 -8.70 -11.73 13.08
N HIS A 472 -8.34 -10.47 12.83
CA HIS A 472 -9.12 -9.57 11.95
C HIS A 472 -8.78 -9.88 10.48
N PRO A 473 -9.69 -9.69 9.50
CA PRO A 473 -11.10 -9.27 9.62
C PRO A 473 -12.04 -10.44 9.93
N TYR A 474 -11.52 -11.62 10.22
CA TYR A 474 -12.33 -12.82 10.45
C TYR A 474 -13.17 -12.72 11.72
N HIS A 475 -12.53 -12.26 12.80
CA HIS A 475 -13.18 -11.84 14.03
C HIS A 475 -13.58 -10.37 13.97
N SER A 476 -14.67 -10.03 14.66
CA SER A 476 -15.18 -8.67 14.74
C SER A 476 -14.30 -7.77 15.61
N PHE A 477 -13.76 -6.70 15.02
CA PHE A 477 -13.05 -5.64 15.73
C PHE A 477 -13.96 -4.93 16.76
N VAL A 478 -15.24 -4.75 16.41
CA VAL A 478 -16.25 -4.10 17.27
C VAL A 478 -16.42 -4.87 18.57
N THR A 479 -16.57 -6.19 18.50
CA THR A 479 -16.80 -7.03 19.69
C THR A 479 -15.50 -7.56 20.32
N SER A 480 -14.34 -7.03 19.92
CA SER A 480 -13.03 -7.40 20.49
C SER A 480 -12.25 -6.16 20.93
N THR A 481 -11.38 -5.63 20.07
CA THR A 481 -10.49 -4.52 20.38
C THR A 481 -11.27 -3.24 20.72
N GLN A 482 -12.31 -2.90 19.98
CA GLN A 482 -13.16 -1.76 20.32
C GLN A 482 -13.90 -1.99 21.65
N ALA A 483 -14.51 -3.16 21.84
CA ALA A 483 -15.20 -3.52 23.08
C ALA A 483 -14.28 -3.43 24.30
N PHE A 484 -12.99 -3.76 24.17
CA PHE A 484 -12.00 -3.63 25.23
C PHE A 484 -11.83 -2.17 25.70
N PHE A 485 -11.70 -1.21 24.76
CA PHE A 485 -11.62 0.21 25.11
C PHE A 485 -12.93 0.74 25.68
N GLU A 486 -14.07 0.35 25.10
CA GLU A 486 -15.38 0.78 25.60
C GLU A 486 -15.69 0.23 27.00
N ALA A 487 -15.32 -1.03 27.27
CA ALA A 487 -15.42 -1.64 28.59
C ALA A 487 -14.51 -0.92 29.59
N ALA A 488 -13.27 -0.62 29.20
CA ALA A 488 -12.34 0.15 30.02
C ALA A 488 -12.87 1.54 30.36
N ALA A 489 -13.54 2.20 29.40
CA ALA A 489 -14.16 3.50 29.60
C ALA A 489 -15.39 3.46 30.51
N ARG A 490 -16.17 2.37 30.49
CA ARG A 490 -17.40 2.22 31.29
C ARG A 490 -17.21 1.59 32.68
N ASP A 491 -16.17 0.78 32.89
CA ASP A 491 -15.96 0.09 34.17
C ASP A 491 -15.48 1.07 35.26
N PRO A 492 -16.21 1.27 36.37
CA PRO A 492 -15.78 2.14 37.46
C PRO A 492 -14.53 1.63 38.20
N ALA A 493 -14.21 0.34 38.09
CA ALA A 493 -13.01 -0.23 38.69
C ALA A 493 -11.72 0.08 37.89
N VAL A 494 -11.84 0.60 36.66
CA VAL A 494 -10.68 0.97 35.86
C VAL A 494 -10.15 2.32 36.30
N VAL A 495 -8.87 2.35 36.68
CA VAL A 495 -8.20 3.55 37.21
C VAL A 495 -7.33 4.24 36.15
N ALA A 496 -6.78 3.49 35.20
CA ALA A 496 -5.90 4.05 34.17
C ALA A 496 -5.98 3.30 32.84
N ILE A 497 -5.79 4.02 31.74
CA ILE A 497 -5.73 3.49 30.37
C ILE A 497 -4.50 4.09 29.67
N LYS A 498 -3.70 3.24 29.01
CA LYS A 498 -2.59 3.65 28.15
C LYS A 498 -2.78 3.09 26.75
N ALA A 499 -2.58 3.90 25.71
CA ALA A 499 -2.74 3.45 24.33
C ALA A 499 -1.73 4.11 23.38
N ILE A 500 -1.37 3.41 22.31
CA ILE A 500 -0.56 3.93 21.20
C ILE A 500 -1.44 4.06 19.95
N LEU A 501 -1.59 5.28 19.43
CA LEU A 501 -2.36 5.59 18.23
C LEU A 501 -1.40 5.98 17.09
N TYR A 502 -1.29 5.11 16.09
CA TYR A 502 -0.51 5.37 14.87
C TYR A 502 -1.39 5.91 13.74
N LYS A 503 -2.39 5.13 13.29
CA LYS A 503 -3.42 5.57 12.33
C LYS A 503 -4.81 5.32 12.89
N THR A 504 -5.60 6.36 13.11
CA THR A 504 -7.03 6.22 13.43
C THR A 504 -7.87 7.35 12.83
N SER A 505 -9.16 7.14 12.60
CA SER A 505 -10.06 8.17 12.07
C SER A 505 -10.48 9.19 13.13
N ALA A 506 -10.79 10.43 12.74
CA ALA A 506 -11.33 11.44 13.67
C ALA A 506 -12.60 10.96 14.41
N ASN A 507 -13.49 10.23 13.72
CA ASN A 507 -14.68 9.61 14.31
C ASN A 507 -14.42 8.18 14.82
N SER A 508 -13.21 7.89 15.32
CA SER A 508 -12.86 6.55 15.80
C SER A 508 -13.56 6.24 17.12
N PRO A 509 -14.31 5.12 17.23
CA PRO A 509 -14.91 4.69 18.49
C PRO A 509 -13.88 4.48 19.61
N VAL A 510 -12.64 4.11 19.26
CA VAL A 510 -11.55 3.96 20.23
C VAL A 510 -11.17 5.31 20.84
N VAL A 511 -11.09 6.36 20.03
CA VAL A 511 -10.79 7.72 20.52
C VAL A 511 -11.93 8.25 21.36
N GLN A 512 -13.18 8.04 20.93
CA GLN A 512 -14.36 8.41 21.73
C GLN A 512 -14.40 7.69 23.09
N ALA A 513 -14.01 6.40 23.13
CA ALA A 513 -13.90 5.67 24.39
C ALA A 513 -12.79 6.23 25.31
N LEU A 514 -11.65 6.65 24.75
CA LEU A 514 -10.57 7.27 25.51
C LEU A 514 -10.98 8.64 26.09
N VAL A 515 -11.66 9.47 25.28
CA VAL A 515 -12.26 10.75 25.71
C VAL A 515 -13.23 10.51 26.86
N ALA A 516 -14.19 9.61 26.69
CA ALA A 516 -15.17 9.29 27.73
C ALA A 516 -14.53 8.74 29.02
N ALA A 517 -13.42 8.00 28.91
CA ALA A 517 -12.66 7.55 30.08
C ALA A 517 -12.02 8.72 30.84
N ALA A 518 -11.43 9.68 30.12
CA ALA A 518 -10.81 10.86 30.72
C ALA A 518 -11.87 11.75 31.40
N GLU A 519 -13.00 11.99 30.74
CA GLU A 519 -14.15 12.71 31.30
C GLU A 519 -14.74 12.02 32.54
N ALA A 520 -14.67 10.69 32.61
CA ALA A 520 -15.04 9.91 33.79
C ALA A 520 -13.99 9.94 34.92
N GLY A 521 -12.92 10.73 34.78
CA GLY A 521 -11.88 10.93 35.80
C GLY A 521 -10.78 9.86 35.83
N LYS A 522 -10.68 9.02 34.80
CA LYS A 522 -9.63 7.98 34.70
C LYS A 522 -8.33 8.59 34.20
N GLN A 523 -7.20 8.03 34.62
CA GLN A 523 -5.91 8.46 34.09
C GLN A 523 -5.70 7.89 32.69
N VAL A 524 -5.87 8.72 31.66
CA VAL A 524 -5.69 8.31 30.26
C VAL A 524 -4.38 8.89 29.73
N THR A 525 -3.49 8.02 29.23
CA THR A 525 -2.25 8.42 28.55
C THR A 525 -2.24 7.87 27.13
N VAL A 526 -2.06 8.75 26.14
CA VAL A 526 -2.11 8.37 24.73
C VAL A 526 -0.83 8.81 24.03
N LEU A 527 -0.15 7.87 23.38
CA LEU A 527 0.93 8.21 22.46
C LEU A 527 0.34 8.39 21.05
N VAL A 528 0.52 9.56 20.43
CA VAL A 528 0.06 9.84 19.07
C VAL A 528 1.27 10.03 18.15
N GLU A 529 1.37 9.21 17.09
CA GLU A 529 2.43 9.35 16.09
C GLU A 529 2.02 10.39 15.03
N LEU A 530 2.58 11.60 15.11
CA LEU A 530 2.23 12.68 14.17
C LEU A 530 2.84 12.48 12.78
N LYS A 531 3.97 11.79 12.65
CA LYS A 531 4.64 11.53 11.36
C LYS A 531 4.09 10.29 10.64
N ALA A 532 2.89 9.84 10.99
CA ALA A 532 2.20 8.81 10.25
C ALA A 532 1.87 9.33 8.84
N ARG A 533 2.48 8.69 7.84
CA ARG A 533 2.43 9.14 6.44
C ARG A 533 1.00 9.33 5.92
N CYS A 534 0.75 10.50 5.33
CA CYS A 534 -0.52 10.96 4.73
C CYS A 534 -1.68 11.10 5.72
N GLU A 535 -1.41 11.06 7.02
CA GLU A 535 -2.40 11.13 8.10
C GLU A 535 -2.07 12.24 9.11
N GLU A 536 -1.08 13.08 8.79
CA GLU A 536 -0.47 14.05 9.69
C GLU A 536 -1.51 15.04 10.24
N ALA A 537 -2.23 15.75 9.36
CA ALA A 537 -3.28 16.70 9.77
C ALA A 537 -4.38 16.04 10.61
N ARG A 538 -4.70 14.77 10.34
CA ARG A 538 -5.73 14.05 11.08
C ARG A 538 -5.25 13.70 12.48
N ASN A 539 -4.01 13.25 12.62
CA ASN A 539 -3.43 12.91 13.91
C ASN A 539 -3.21 14.13 14.80
N ILE A 540 -2.92 15.30 14.22
CA ILE A 540 -2.88 16.59 14.94
C ILE A 540 -4.26 16.89 15.57
N ASN A 541 -5.34 16.84 14.77
CA ASN A 541 -6.69 17.09 15.29
C ASN A 541 -7.12 16.08 16.38
N ILE A 542 -6.69 14.83 16.28
CA ILE A 542 -6.98 13.80 17.29
C ILE A 542 -6.23 14.08 18.60
N ALA A 543 -4.97 14.53 18.50
CA ALA A 543 -4.18 14.90 19.67
C ALA A 543 -4.84 16.07 20.42
N GLU A 544 -5.22 17.14 19.71
CA GLU A 544 -5.93 18.29 20.28
C GLU A 544 -7.22 17.87 20.99
N MET A 545 -8.05 17.05 20.34
CA MET A 545 -9.30 16.55 20.94
C MET A 545 -9.07 15.71 22.20
N LEU A 546 -8.00 14.92 22.27
CA LEU A 546 -7.65 14.12 23.45
C LEU A 546 -7.11 15.01 24.58
N GLU A 547 -6.30 16.01 24.27
CA GLU A 547 -5.79 16.99 25.23
C GLU A 547 -6.94 17.79 25.85
N ASP A 548 -7.89 18.28 25.04
CA ASP A 548 -9.08 19.01 25.49
C ASP A 548 -9.95 18.18 26.45
N ALA A 549 -10.00 16.86 26.26
CA ALA A 549 -10.71 15.93 27.14
C ALA A 549 -9.97 15.61 28.45
N GLY A 550 -8.75 16.12 28.65
CA GLY A 550 -7.93 15.87 29.83
C GLY A 550 -7.04 14.62 29.75
N CYS A 551 -6.81 14.06 28.56
CA CYS A 551 -5.84 12.98 28.38
C CYS A 551 -4.40 13.53 28.45
N ASN A 552 -3.48 12.75 29.00
CA ASN A 552 -2.05 13.02 28.87
C ASN A 552 -1.56 12.53 27.50
N VAL A 553 -1.47 13.45 26.53
CA VAL A 553 -1.00 13.14 25.18
C VAL A 553 0.52 13.29 25.10
N ALA A 554 1.17 12.26 24.59
CA ALA A 554 2.60 12.25 24.31
C ALA A 554 2.83 12.01 22.82
N TYR A 555 3.85 12.66 22.27
CA TYR A 555 4.27 12.47 20.89
C TYR A 555 5.42 11.45 20.81
N GLY A 556 5.58 10.82 19.65
CA GLY A 556 6.64 9.84 19.41
C GLY A 556 8.05 10.37 19.72
N LEU A 557 9.01 9.46 19.92
CA LEU A 557 10.41 9.82 20.21
C LEU A 557 11.02 10.60 19.04
N VAL A 558 11.71 11.71 19.34
CA VAL A 558 12.39 12.51 18.31
C VAL A 558 13.37 11.64 17.52
N GLY A 559 13.27 11.70 16.19
CA GLY A 559 14.10 10.92 15.27
C GLY A 559 13.65 9.47 15.05
N LEU A 560 12.61 8.98 15.72
CA LEU A 560 12.07 7.63 15.53
C LEU A 560 10.55 7.65 15.35
N THR A 561 10.03 6.93 14.35
CA THR A 561 8.56 6.75 14.23
C THR A 561 8.12 5.57 15.09
N THR A 562 7.10 5.77 15.94
CA THR A 562 6.49 4.72 16.75
C THR A 562 5.39 4.01 15.96
N HIS A 563 5.59 2.73 15.69
CA HIS A 563 4.66 1.91 14.91
C HIS A 563 4.17 0.67 15.68
N ALA A 564 4.58 0.53 16.95
CA ALA A 564 4.03 -0.45 17.88
C ALA A 564 2.53 -0.26 18.13
N LYS A 565 1.79 -1.38 18.27
CA LYS A 565 0.38 -1.37 18.68
C LYS A 565 0.21 -2.11 19.99
N ALA A 566 0.16 -1.33 21.05
CA ALA A 566 -0.09 -1.81 22.40
C ALA A 566 -1.09 -0.90 23.11
N SER A 567 -1.88 -1.49 24.00
CA SER A 567 -2.66 -0.76 25.00
C SER A 567 -2.68 -1.53 26.30
N MET A 568 -2.94 -0.80 27.38
CA MET A 568 -2.92 -1.31 28.75
C MET A 568 -4.06 -0.66 29.54
N VAL A 569 -4.80 -1.49 30.27
CA VAL A 569 -5.86 -1.07 31.19
C VAL A 569 -5.47 -1.54 32.59
N VAL A 570 -5.50 -0.62 33.55
CA VAL A 570 -5.26 -0.91 34.96
C VAL A 570 -6.60 -0.88 35.68
N ARG A 571 -6.97 -2.01 36.27
CA ARG A 571 -8.24 -2.22 36.97
C ARG A 571 -7.98 -2.57 38.43
N GLN A 572 -8.66 -1.88 39.33
CA GLN A 572 -8.60 -2.13 40.76
C GLN A 572 -9.56 -3.29 41.11
N GLU A 573 -9.01 -4.39 41.60
CA GLU A 573 -9.75 -5.58 41.98
C GLU A 573 -9.47 -5.92 43.45
N GLY A 574 -10.36 -5.47 44.33
CA GLY A 574 -10.10 -5.52 45.77
C GLY A 574 -8.99 -4.55 46.18
N SER A 575 -7.92 -5.07 46.79
CA SER A 575 -6.74 -4.29 47.19
C SER A 575 -5.63 -4.25 46.12
N GLU A 576 -5.77 -5.01 45.03
CA GLU A 576 -4.73 -5.16 44.01
C GLU A 576 -5.08 -4.42 42.73
N HIS A 577 -4.06 -4.02 41.97
CA HIS A 577 -4.20 -3.46 40.64
C HIS A 577 -3.79 -4.52 39.62
N ASN A 578 -4.76 -5.00 38.84
CA ASN A 578 -4.53 -5.94 37.75
C ASN A 578 -4.39 -5.19 36.43
N THR A 579 -3.47 -5.69 35.61
CA THR A 579 -3.11 -5.08 34.33
C THR A 579 -3.58 -5.97 33.20
N TYR A 580 -4.43 -5.41 32.34
CA TYR A 580 -4.91 -6.06 31.13
C TYR A 580 -4.28 -5.40 29.92
N VAL A 581 -3.70 -6.19 29.04
CA VAL A 581 -2.94 -5.69 27.89
C VAL A 581 -3.54 -6.20 26.60
N HIS A 582 -3.47 -5.35 25.58
CA HIS A 582 -3.72 -5.73 24.19
C HIS A 582 -2.48 -5.40 23.37
N VAL A 583 -2.02 -6.37 22.58
CA VAL A 583 -0.90 -6.21 21.66
C VAL A 583 -1.31 -6.75 20.30
N GLY A 584 -1.08 -5.99 19.23
CA GLY A 584 -1.53 -6.35 17.89
C GLY A 584 -0.50 -6.09 16.80
N THR A 585 -0.73 -6.73 15.65
CA THR A 585 -0.01 -6.42 14.41
C THR A 585 -0.61 -5.19 13.70
N GLY A 586 -1.93 -4.99 13.83
CA GLY A 586 -2.71 -3.95 13.14
C GLY A 586 -3.02 -2.71 13.97
N ASP A 587 -3.36 -1.62 13.28
CA ASP A 587 -3.77 -0.34 13.88
C ASP A 587 -5.16 -0.38 14.53
N TYR A 588 -5.42 0.56 15.44
CA TYR A 588 -6.74 0.78 16.02
C TYR A 588 -7.69 1.51 15.07
N ASN A 589 -7.97 0.93 13.90
CA ASN A 589 -8.82 1.50 12.85
C ASN A 589 -9.81 0.47 12.31
N VAL A 590 -11.11 0.71 12.51
CA VAL A 590 -12.20 -0.21 12.13
C VAL A 590 -12.22 -0.51 10.63
N ARG A 591 -11.97 0.50 9.78
CA ARG A 591 -11.99 0.30 8.32
C ARG A 591 -10.81 -0.56 7.86
N GLN A 592 -9.63 -0.33 8.44
CA GLN A 592 -8.46 -1.17 8.16
C GLN A 592 -8.66 -2.59 8.69
N ALA A 593 -9.17 -2.74 9.91
CA ALA A 593 -9.47 -4.06 10.48
C ALA A 593 -10.49 -4.88 9.68
N ALA A 594 -11.25 -4.27 8.77
CA ALA A 594 -12.15 -4.97 7.85
C ALA A 594 -11.49 -5.39 6.52
N ALA A 595 -10.34 -4.80 6.18
CA ALA A 595 -9.64 -5.03 4.91
C ALA A 595 -8.27 -5.73 5.08
N TYR A 596 -7.68 -5.66 6.27
CA TYR A 596 -6.34 -6.15 6.59
C TYR A 596 -6.44 -7.41 7.45
N SER A 597 -5.64 -8.44 7.12
CA SER A 597 -5.51 -9.64 7.96
C SER A 597 -4.53 -9.34 9.10
N ASP A 598 -5.03 -9.18 10.31
CA ASP A 598 -4.24 -8.82 11.49
C ASP A 598 -4.48 -9.81 12.62
N VAL A 599 -3.50 -9.94 13.50
CA VAL A 599 -3.59 -10.76 14.70
C VAL A 599 -3.33 -9.89 15.92
N SER A 600 -4.16 -10.06 16.95
CA SER A 600 -3.95 -9.43 18.24
C SER A 600 -4.17 -10.40 19.40
N LEU A 601 -3.52 -10.10 20.53
CA LEU A 601 -3.58 -10.87 21.76
C LEU A 601 -4.09 -9.98 22.90
N PHE A 602 -5.06 -10.48 23.66
CA PHE A 602 -5.45 -9.94 24.97
C PHE A 602 -4.89 -10.84 26.06
N SER A 603 -4.29 -10.24 27.09
CA SER A 603 -3.67 -10.98 28.19
C SER A 603 -3.79 -10.24 29.51
N CYS A 604 -3.70 -10.99 30.61
CA CYS A 604 -3.49 -10.47 31.96
C CYS A 604 -2.21 -11.05 32.61
N ASP A 605 -1.27 -11.58 31.81
CA ASP A 605 0.03 -12.06 32.31
C ASP A 605 0.75 -10.92 33.06
N PRO A 606 1.05 -11.08 34.36
CA PRO A 606 1.75 -10.06 35.13
C PRO A 606 3.12 -9.68 34.57
N GLU A 607 3.84 -10.61 33.94
CA GLU A 607 5.13 -10.32 33.32
C GLU A 607 4.96 -9.43 32.09
N LEU A 608 3.98 -9.76 31.24
CA LEU A 608 3.67 -8.93 30.07
C LEU A 608 3.13 -7.56 30.48
N GLY A 609 2.29 -7.48 31.52
CA GLY A 609 1.82 -6.22 32.09
C GLY A 609 2.95 -5.30 32.55
N ARG A 610 3.99 -5.87 33.19
CA ARG A 610 5.20 -5.13 33.57
C ARG A 610 5.98 -4.66 32.34
N ASP A 611 6.24 -5.55 31.38
CA ASP A 611 6.96 -5.22 30.15
C ASP A 611 6.28 -4.11 29.34
N VAL A 612 4.94 -4.17 29.18
CA VAL A 612 4.16 -3.12 28.49
C VAL A 612 4.18 -1.80 29.28
N SER A 613 4.08 -1.86 30.61
CA SER A 613 4.20 -0.66 31.45
C SER A 613 5.57 0.01 31.29
N ASP A 614 6.65 -0.78 31.29
CA ASP A 614 8.01 -0.30 31.08
C ASP A 614 8.25 0.21 29.66
N PHE A 615 7.58 -0.38 28.66
CA PHE A 615 7.57 0.13 27.30
C PHE A 615 6.90 1.51 27.19
N PHE A 616 5.76 1.73 27.86
CA PHE A 616 5.16 3.06 27.95
C PHE A 616 6.08 4.07 28.66
N LYS A 617 6.78 3.67 29.74
CA LYS A 617 7.77 4.54 30.41
C LYS A 617 8.94 4.92 29.49
N TYR A 618 9.38 3.98 28.64
CA TYR A 618 10.40 4.24 27.62
C TYR A 618 9.92 5.24 26.57
N LEU A 619 8.65 5.17 26.17
CA LEU A 619 8.07 6.06 25.18
C LEU A 619 7.81 7.47 25.71
N THR A 620 7.33 7.61 26.94
CA THR A 620 6.87 8.91 27.49
C THR A 620 7.88 9.58 28.42
N GLY A 621 8.98 8.93 28.78
CA GLY A 621 9.94 9.46 29.75
C GLY A 621 11.37 9.00 29.53
N TYR A 622 12.28 9.47 30.38
CA TYR A 622 13.71 9.13 30.33
C TYR A 622 14.03 7.76 30.94
N HIS A 623 13.30 6.72 30.53
CA HIS A 623 13.46 5.37 31.09
C HIS A 623 14.29 4.48 30.15
N ARG A 624 15.53 4.17 30.54
CA ARG A 624 16.43 3.30 29.75
C ARG A 624 16.25 1.82 30.11
N GLN A 625 15.07 1.27 29.84
CA GLN A 625 14.85 -0.17 29.99
C GLN A 625 15.61 -0.94 28.92
N LYS A 626 16.47 -1.89 29.32
CA LYS A 626 17.27 -2.68 28.38
C LYS A 626 16.81 -4.12 28.20
N ARG A 627 16.06 -4.65 29.16
CA ARG A 627 15.66 -6.05 29.18
C ARG A 627 14.16 -6.15 29.41
N TYR A 628 13.54 -6.97 28.59
CA TYR A 628 12.13 -7.32 28.63
C TYR A 628 12.06 -8.86 28.66
N HIS A 629 11.03 -9.41 29.28
CA HIS A 629 10.86 -10.86 29.46
C HIS A 629 10.11 -11.47 28.27
N SER A 630 8.96 -10.87 27.95
CA SER A 630 8.02 -11.31 26.92
C SER A 630 8.09 -10.46 25.65
N LEU A 631 8.69 -9.26 25.71
CA LEU A 631 8.79 -8.35 24.56
C LEU A 631 10.20 -8.28 23.96
N LEU A 632 10.28 -8.15 22.64
CA LEU A 632 11.46 -7.69 21.91
C LEU A 632 11.14 -6.28 21.38
N ILE A 633 12.00 -5.30 21.64
CA ILE A 633 11.72 -3.90 21.29
C ILE A 633 12.75 -3.40 20.27
N ALA A 634 12.28 -2.82 19.17
CA ALA A 634 13.12 -2.08 18.23
C ALA A 634 13.19 -0.60 18.65
N PRO A 635 14.31 0.11 18.39
CA PRO A 635 15.55 -0.39 17.79
C PRO A 635 16.49 -1.07 18.80
N HIS A 636 16.06 -1.25 20.04
CA HIS A 636 16.94 -1.60 21.16
C HIS A 636 17.48 -3.04 21.12
N SER A 637 16.60 -4.04 21.22
CA SER A 637 16.96 -5.46 21.38
C SER A 637 16.47 -6.34 20.26
N MET A 638 15.43 -5.94 19.53
CA MET A 638 14.73 -6.80 18.57
C MET A 638 15.66 -7.38 17.49
N HIS A 639 16.44 -6.53 16.80
CA HIS A 639 17.34 -6.98 15.72
C HIS A 639 18.32 -8.06 16.19
N GLN A 640 19.03 -7.79 17.29
CA GLN A 640 20.01 -8.73 17.86
C GLN A 640 19.37 -10.01 18.38
N GLN A 641 18.16 -9.92 18.93
CA GLN A 641 17.44 -11.10 19.44
C GLN A 641 16.96 -12.00 18.29
N LEU A 642 16.47 -11.43 17.18
CA LEU A 642 16.13 -12.20 15.99
C LEU A 642 17.34 -12.94 15.41
N ILE A 643 18.51 -12.29 15.39
CA ILE A 643 19.76 -12.93 14.99
C ILE A 643 20.10 -14.10 15.93
N ARG A 644 20.00 -13.91 17.25
CA ARG A 644 20.25 -14.98 18.23
C ARG A 644 19.29 -16.16 18.08
N LEU A 645 18.02 -15.90 17.77
CA LEU A 645 17.03 -16.95 17.51
C LEU A 645 17.43 -17.77 16.28
N CYS A 646 17.90 -17.13 15.20
CA CYS A 646 18.46 -17.83 14.04
C CYS A 646 19.71 -18.65 14.39
N ASP A 647 20.64 -18.06 15.16
CA ASP A 647 21.87 -18.75 15.60
C ASP A 647 21.56 -19.98 16.47
N THR A 648 20.51 -19.91 17.29
CA THR A 648 20.02 -21.06 18.08
C THR A 648 19.56 -22.21 17.19
N GLU A 649 18.79 -21.91 16.14
CA GLU A 649 18.36 -22.93 15.17
C GLU A 649 19.55 -23.54 14.41
N ILE A 650 20.54 -22.73 14.06
CA ILE A 650 21.79 -23.21 13.43
C ILE A 650 22.52 -24.18 14.37
N GLU A 651 22.65 -23.85 15.64
CA GLU A 651 23.29 -24.72 16.63
C GLU A 651 22.51 -26.01 16.83
N ASN A 652 21.18 -25.95 16.88
CA ASN A 652 20.32 -27.11 17.01
C ASN A 652 20.46 -28.06 15.82
N ALA A 653 20.43 -27.52 14.59
CA ALA A 653 20.63 -28.31 13.38
C ALA A 653 22.00 -29.01 13.36
N ARG A 654 23.06 -28.30 13.75
CA ARG A 654 24.42 -28.87 13.86
C ARG A 654 24.52 -29.98 14.91
N LYS A 655 23.71 -29.92 15.96
CA LYS A 655 23.61 -30.95 17.01
C LYS A 655 22.65 -32.09 16.63
N GLY A 656 21.99 -32.03 15.47
CA GLY A 656 20.97 -33.00 15.05
C GLY A 656 19.64 -32.89 15.82
N LEU A 657 19.41 -31.78 16.51
CA LEU A 657 18.14 -31.48 17.19
C LEU A 657 17.12 -30.90 16.20
N PRO A 658 15.80 -30.97 16.51
CA PRO A 658 14.78 -30.29 15.70
C PRO A 658 15.10 -28.80 15.54
N ALA A 659 15.17 -28.35 14.29
CA ALA A 659 15.49 -26.98 13.95
C ALA A 659 14.63 -26.50 12.77
N GLY A 660 14.14 -25.27 12.83
CA GLY A 660 13.25 -24.71 11.82
C GLY A 660 12.90 -23.25 12.08
N ILE A 661 12.74 -22.49 10.99
CA ILE A 661 12.37 -21.08 11.02
C ILE A 661 11.18 -20.86 10.10
N THR A 662 10.09 -20.27 10.60
CA THR A 662 8.99 -19.78 9.76
C THR A 662 8.73 -18.31 10.06
N ILE A 663 8.82 -17.44 9.06
CA ILE A 663 8.60 -15.99 9.20
C ILE A 663 7.51 -15.54 8.24
N LYS A 664 6.40 -15.05 8.78
CA LYS A 664 5.35 -14.35 8.05
C LYS A 664 5.49 -12.85 8.29
N CYS A 665 5.61 -12.05 7.22
CA CYS A 665 5.67 -10.58 7.30
C CYS A 665 5.31 -9.92 5.96
N ASN A 666 5.14 -8.60 5.93
CA ASN A 666 4.89 -7.87 4.68
C ASN A 666 6.16 -7.65 3.86
N ALA A 667 7.31 -7.50 4.51
CA ALA A 667 8.59 -7.24 3.84
C ALA A 667 9.78 -7.83 4.59
N LEU A 668 10.77 -8.31 3.84
CA LEU A 668 12.02 -8.86 4.35
C LEU A 668 13.19 -8.30 3.53
N ASP A 669 13.96 -7.41 4.13
CA ASP A 669 15.05 -6.69 3.45
C ASP A 669 16.27 -6.37 4.34
N ASP A 670 16.21 -6.66 5.64
CA ASP A 670 17.38 -6.45 6.53
C ASP A 670 18.53 -7.38 6.13
N ARG A 671 19.66 -6.79 5.68
CA ARG A 671 20.80 -7.57 5.16
C ARG A 671 21.41 -8.51 6.19
N VAL A 672 21.46 -8.09 7.46
CA VAL A 672 22.08 -8.89 8.54
C VAL A 672 21.22 -10.11 8.87
N LEU A 673 19.90 -9.92 9.00
CA LEU A 673 18.96 -11.01 9.20
C LEU A 673 18.93 -11.93 7.98
N CYS A 674 18.94 -11.39 6.76
CA CYS A 674 19.01 -12.20 5.54
C CYS A 674 20.26 -13.07 5.48
N ALA A 675 21.43 -12.52 5.83
CA ALA A 675 22.68 -13.28 5.91
C ALA A 675 22.57 -14.45 6.90
N ARG A 676 21.89 -14.24 8.03
CA ARG A 676 21.67 -15.27 9.05
C ARG A 676 20.68 -16.33 8.60
N LEU A 677 19.65 -15.97 7.84
CA LEU A 677 18.73 -16.93 7.22
C LEU A 677 19.42 -17.80 6.17
N TYR A 678 20.32 -17.24 5.35
CA TYR A 678 21.17 -18.03 4.46
C TYR A 678 22.08 -18.98 5.25
N ALA A 679 22.72 -18.50 6.31
CA ALA A 679 23.55 -19.35 7.17
C ALA A 679 22.76 -20.49 7.83
N ALA A 680 21.50 -20.23 8.24
CA ALA A 680 20.58 -21.24 8.76
C ALA A 680 20.28 -22.31 7.70
N SER A 681 19.95 -21.90 6.48
CA SER A 681 19.70 -22.81 5.38
C SER A 681 20.91 -23.68 5.06
N ALA A 682 22.11 -23.08 4.97
CA ALA A 682 23.36 -23.80 4.74
C ALA A 682 23.73 -24.79 5.87
N ALA A 683 23.23 -24.56 7.09
CA ALA A 683 23.39 -25.47 8.22
C ALA A 683 22.35 -26.62 8.27
N GLY A 684 21.43 -26.68 7.29
CA GLY A 684 20.38 -27.69 7.22
C GLY A 684 19.05 -27.31 7.89
N VAL A 685 18.92 -26.07 8.38
CA VAL A 685 17.66 -25.58 8.96
C VAL A 685 16.63 -25.38 7.85
N LYS A 686 15.42 -25.90 8.04
CA LYS A 686 14.28 -25.60 7.15
C LYS A 686 13.77 -24.19 7.40
N VAL A 687 13.77 -23.34 6.36
CA VAL A 687 13.36 -21.94 6.46
C VAL A 687 12.17 -21.67 5.54
N ASN A 688 11.02 -21.32 6.12
CA ASN A 688 9.80 -20.95 5.39
C ASN A 688 9.53 -19.45 5.55
N LEU A 689 9.52 -18.71 4.45
CA LEU A 689 9.30 -17.27 4.44
C LEU A 689 7.96 -16.97 3.75
N ILE A 690 6.98 -16.45 4.49
CA ILE A 690 5.68 -16.00 3.97
C ILE A 690 5.73 -14.48 3.87
N VAL A 691 6.24 -13.97 2.74
CA VAL A 691 6.51 -12.55 2.52
C VAL A 691 5.60 -12.02 1.42
N GLN A 692 4.64 -11.16 1.79
CA GLN A 692 3.69 -10.62 0.81
C GLN A 692 4.39 -9.72 -0.23
N GLY A 693 5.14 -8.72 0.23
CA GLY A 693 5.74 -7.67 -0.59
C GLY A 693 7.21 -7.91 -0.93
N ILE A 694 8.05 -6.98 -0.48
CA ILE A 694 9.48 -6.93 -0.84
C ILE A 694 10.24 -8.06 -0.15
N CYS A 695 11.05 -8.81 -0.90
CA CYS A 695 11.86 -9.91 -0.36
C CYS A 695 13.26 -9.97 -0.99
N ARG A 696 14.30 -9.72 -0.18
CA ARG A 696 15.72 -9.76 -0.60
C ARG A 696 16.26 -11.17 -0.81
N ILE A 697 15.73 -12.16 -0.08
CA ILE A 697 16.21 -13.53 -0.16
C ILE A 697 15.93 -14.15 -1.53
N ARG A 698 16.85 -14.99 -2.02
CA ARG A 698 16.72 -15.85 -3.20
C ARG A 698 16.68 -17.30 -2.75
N PRO A 699 15.57 -18.03 -2.92
CA PRO A 699 15.48 -19.44 -2.53
C PRO A 699 16.17 -20.35 -3.55
N GLY A 700 16.54 -21.57 -3.14
CA GLY A 700 17.00 -22.62 -4.05
C GLY A 700 18.39 -22.43 -4.66
N VAL A 701 19.23 -21.55 -4.11
CA VAL A 701 20.63 -21.40 -4.53
C VAL A 701 21.45 -22.54 -3.93
N PRO A 702 22.12 -23.39 -4.74
CA PRO A 702 22.88 -24.54 -4.25
C PRO A 702 23.90 -24.18 -3.17
N GLY A 703 23.93 -24.92 -2.07
CA GLY A 703 24.83 -24.72 -0.93
C GLY A 703 24.55 -23.47 -0.08
N ILE A 704 23.56 -22.63 -0.45
CA ILE A 704 23.26 -21.37 0.24
C ILE A 704 21.81 -21.32 0.74
N SER A 705 20.83 -21.63 -0.12
CA SER A 705 19.41 -21.46 0.18
C SER A 705 18.51 -22.60 -0.30
N GLU A 706 19.07 -23.80 -0.48
CA GLU A 706 18.31 -25.02 -0.85
C GLU A 706 17.20 -25.36 0.15
N ASN A 707 17.39 -25.00 1.43
CA ASN A 707 16.39 -25.23 2.48
C ASN A 707 15.48 -24.01 2.72
N ILE A 708 15.52 -22.98 1.86
CA ILE A 708 14.64 -21.81 1.96
C ILE A 708 13.50 -21.94 0.95
N ARG A 709 12.27 -21.82 1.44
CA ARG A 709 11.06 -21.65 0.64
C ARG A 709 10.47 -20.27 0.85
N VAL A 710 10.11 -19.56 -0.22
CA VAL A 710 9.47 -18.24 -0.14
C VAL A 710 8.11 -18.27 -0.79
N VAL A 711 7.08 -17.91 -0.02
CA VAL A 711 5.68 -17.83 -0.44
C VAL A 711 5.16 -16.41 -0.26
N SER A 712 4.34 -15.94 -1.19
CA SER A 712 3.59 -14.68 -1.06
C SER A 712 2.11 -14.92 -1.32
N ILE A 713 1.25 -14.37 -0.47
CA ILE A 713 -0.19 -14.58 -0.57
C ILE A 713 -0.86 -13.25 -0.93
N VAL A 714 -1.58 -13.25 -2.05
CA VAL A 714 -2.36 -12.10 -2.52
C VAL A 714 -3.79 -12.57 -2.76
N GLY A 715 -4.73 -12.01 -1.99
CA GLY A 715 -6.12 -12.43 -1.98
C GLY A 715 -7.08 -11.30 -1.63
N ARG A 716 -8.31 -11.66 -1.23
CA ARG A 716 -9.41 -10.74 -0.88
C ARG A 716 -9.01 -9.71 0.18
N PHE A 717 -8.33 -10.15 1.25
CA PHE A 717 -7.82 -9.29 2.31
C PHE A 717 -6.33 -9.02 2.13
N LEU A 718 -5.86 -7.86 2.59
CA LEU A 718 -4.43 -7.54 2.59
C LEU A 718 -3.74 -8.30 3.72
N GLU A 719 -2.81 -9.20 3.40
CA GLU A 719 -2.07 -9.95 4.42
C GLU A 719 -1.16 -9.03 5.25
N HIS A 720 -1.49 -8.76 6.50
CA HIS A 720 -0.79 -7.77 7.34
C HIS A 720 -0.26 -8.33 8.67
N SER A 721 -0.62 -9.55 9.01
CA SER A 721 -0.14 -10.22 10.21
C SER A 721 1.34 -10.57 10.08
N ARG A 722 2.10 -10.29 11.13
CA ARG A 722 3.53 -10.64 11.25
C ARG A 722 3.70 -11.64 12.38
N VAL A 723 4.09 -12.85 12.01
CA VAL A 723 4.22 -14.00 12.92
C VAL A 723 5.56 -14.67 12.65
N MET A 724 6.33 -14.94 13.69
CA MET A 724 7.62 -15.63 13.58
C MET A 724 7.62 -16.87 14.47
N ARG A 725 8.11 -18.00 13.96
CA ARG A 725 8.21 -19.27 14.65
C ARG A 725 9.63 -19.80 14.55
N PHE A 726 10.21 -20.21 15.68
CA PHE A 726 11.52 -20.86 15.78
C PHE A 726 11.33 -22.20 16.50
N GLU A 727 11.85 -23.30 15.95
CA GLU A 727 11.62 -24.68 16.45
C GLU A 727 12.21 -24.92 17.84
N ASN A 728 13.33 -24.28 18.15
CA ASN A 728 13.98 -24.22 19.45
C ASN A 728 14.15 -25.62 20.09
N GLY A 729 14.64 -26.59 19.30
CA GLY A 729 14.95 -27.94 19.79
C GLY A 729 13.72 -28.80 20.10
N GLY A 730 12.54 -28.43 19.58
CA GLY A 730 11.27 -29.14 19.81
C GLY A 730 10.32 -28.44 20.78
N ASP A 731 10.69 -27.27 21.30
CA ASP A 731 9.82 -26.37 22.08
C ASP A 731 9.62 -25.04 21.32
N PRO A 732 8.72 -25.02 20.32
CA PRO A 732 8.65 -23.94 19.36
C PRO A 732 8.20 -22.61 19.99
N ARG A 733 8.93 -21.53 19.65
CA ARG A 733 8.65 -20.17 20.12
C ARG A 733 7.95 -19.35 19.04
N PHE A 734 6.83 -18.72 19.41
CA PHE A 734 6.02 -17.89 18.52
C PHE A 734 6.10 -16.42 18.93
N TYR A 735 6.29 -15.55 17.95
CA TYR A 735 6.32 -14.10 18.14
C TYR A 735 5.29 -13.40 17.24
N LEU A 736 4.50 -12.49 17.83
CA LEU A 736 3.66 -11.53 17.09
C LEU A 736 4.39 -10.20 17.01
N SER A 737 4.55 -9.61 15.83
CA SER A 737 5.29 -8.34 15.68
C SER A 737 4.48 -7.22 15.04
N SER A 738 4.73 -5.99 15.48
CA SER A 738 4.23 -4.78 14.80
C SER A 738 5.10 -4.39 13.59
N GLY A 739 6.37 -4.77 13.57
CA GLY A 739 7.36 -4.40 12.55
C GLY A 739 7.67 -5.52 11.57
N ASN A 740 8.12 -5.16 10.36
CA ASN A 740 8.61 -6.15 9.38
C ASN A 740 10.09 -6.48 9.59
N CYS A 741 10.59 -7.41 8.81
CA CYS A 741 12.00 -7.80 8.78
C CYS A 741 12.83 -6.87 7.87
N THR A 742 12.66 -5.54 8.02
CA THR A 742 13.37 -4.52 7.25
C THR A 742 14.35 -3.76 8.14
N THR A 743 15.45 -3.26 7.57
CA THR A 743 16.44 -2.45 8.31
C THR A 743 15.76 -1.29 9.04
N ARG A 744 14.84 -0.60 8.35
CA ARG A 744 14.09 0.53 8.91
C ARG A 744 13.27 0.13 10.13
N ASP A 745 12.48 -0.93 10.03
CA ASP A 745 11.59 -1.34 11.13
C ASP A 745 12.40 -1.88 12.33
N LEU A 746 13.53 -2.57 12.08
CA LEU A 746 14.34 -3.16 13.13
C LEU A 746 15.32 -2.19 13.82
N THR A 747 15.70 -1.09 13.16
CA THR A 747 16.76 -0.18 13.65
C THR A 747 16.38 1.30 13.72
N ARG A 748 15.28 1.73 13.08
CA ARG A 748 14.89 3.15 12.96
C ARG A 748 13.44 3.42 13.36
N ARG A 749 12.71 2.40 13.81
CA ARG A 749 11.36 2.52 14.35
C ARG A 749 11.27 1.98 15.75
N VAL A 750 10.28 2.48 16.49
CA VAL A 750 9.87 1.86 17.74
C VAL A 750 8.80 0.82 17.43
N GLU A 751 9.21 -0.44 17.46
CA GLU A 751 8.38 -1.62 17.20
C GLU A 751 8.46 -2.57 18.40
N LEU A 752 7.48 -3.46 18.51
CA LEU A 752 7.49 -4.55 19.48
C LEU A 752 7.28 -5.91 18.80
N ALA A 753 7.79 -6.96 19.43
CA ALA A 753 7.43 -8.34 19.14
C ALA A 753 7.14 -9.07 20.45
N LEU A 754 5.97 -9.69 20.54
CA LEU A 754 5.46 -10.38 21.72
C LEU A 754 5.69 -11.88 21.60
N LEU A 755 6.37 -12.48 22.57
CA LEU A 755 6.42 -13.92 22.77
C LEU A 755 5.06 -14.44 23.23
N VAL A 756 4.45 -15.34 22.45
CA VAL A 756 3.18 -15.98 22.79
C VAL A 756 3.45 -17.22 23.64
N LYS A 757 2.99 -17.20 24.90
CA LYS A 757 3.22 -18.28 25.87
C LYS A 757 2.08 -19.30 25.92
N ASP A 758 0.82 -18.86 25.76
CA ASP A 758 -0.35 -19.72 25.83
C ASP A 758 -0.39 -20.74 24.68
N ASP A 759 -0.52 -22.02 25.02
CA ASP A 759 -0.42 -23.12 24.06
C ASP A 759 -1.58 -23.19 23.07
N LYS A 760 -2.78 -22.72 23.44
CA LYS A 760 -3.91 -22.63 22.50
C LYS A 760 -3.64 -21.56 21.46
N CYS A 761 -3.14 -20.41 21.89
CA CYS A 761 -2.74 -19.33 21.00
C CYS A 761 -1.59 -19.76 20.08
N LYS A 762 -0.59 -20.50 20.58
CA LYS A 762 0.47 -21.08 19.74
C LYS A 762 -0.09 -22.02 18.67
N GLN A 763 -1.01 -22.90 19.04
CA GLN A 763 -1.64 -23.83 18.08
C GLN A 763 -2.43 -23.07 17.01
N GLU A 764 -3.21 -22.05 17.37
CA GLU A 764 -3.93 -21.23 16.39
C GLU A 764 -3.00 -20.52 15.41
N LEU A 765 -1.83 -20.05 15.88
CA LEU A 765 -0.81 -19.46 15.02
C LEU A 765 -0.15 -20.49 14.10
N GLN A 766 0.12 -21.68 14.63
CA GLN A 766 0.63 -22.80 13.83
C GLN A 766 -0.33 -23.14 12.69
N ASP A 767 -1.62 -23.29 12.98
CA ASP A 767 -2.65 -23.58 11.98
C ASP A 767 -2.70 -22.51 10.87
N VAL A 768 -2.55 -21.22 11.24
CA VAL A 768 -2.47 -20.12 10.26
C VAL A 768 -1.23 -20.22 9.38
N LEU A 769 -0.07 -20.52 9.96
CA LEU A 769 1.18 -20.69 9.20
C LEU A 769 1.11 -21.89 8.25
N ASP A 770 0.53 -23.00 8.69
CA ASP A 770 0.37 -24.21 7.88
C ASP A 770 -0.61 -24.00 6.73
N LEU A 771 -1.72 -23.28 6.97
CA LEU A 771 -2.64 -22.86 5.90
C LEU A 771 -1.95 -21.92 4.89
N CYS A 772 -1.09 -21.01 5.35
CA CYS A 772 -0.32 -20.15 4.44
C CYS A 772 0.61 -20.96 3.53
N LEU A 773 1.27 -21.99 4.07
CA LEU A 773 2.24 -22.80 3.31
C LEU A 773 1.60 -23.84 2.40
N SER A 774 0.39 -24.28 2.72
CA SER A 774 -0.38 -25.28 1.97
C SER A 774 -1.32 -24.69 0.92
N ASP A 775 -1.60 -23.37 0.96
CA ASP A 775 -2.44 -22.67 -0.02
C ASP A 775 -1.98 -22.93 -1.47
N ARG A 776 -2.93 -23.32 -2.33
CA ARG A 776 -2.72 -23.58 -3.77
C ARG A 776 -3.56 -22.67 -4.67
N ARG A 777 -4.26 -21.68 -4.10
CA ARG A 777 -5.14 -20.76 -4.83
C ARG A 777 -4.55 -19.37 -4.92
N THR A 778 -4.11 -18.83 -3.79
CA THR A 778 -3.67 -17.43 -3.63
C THR A 778 -2.20 -17.29 -3.26
N ALA A 779 -1.53 -18.40 -2.95
CA ALA A 779 -0.09 -18.42 -2.71
C ALA A 779 0.73 -18.49 -4.00
N TRP A 780 1.75 -17.66 -4.07
CA TRP A 780 2.77 -17.59 -5.10
C TRP A 780 4.11 -18.03 -4.52
N GLU A 781 4.83 -18.88 -5.22
CA GLU A 781 6.14 -19.37 -4.79
C GLU A 781 7.25 -18.63 -5.56
N MET A 782 8.26 -18.14 -4.84
CA MET A 782 9.40 -17.48 -5.46
C MET A 782 10.39 -18.53 -5.98
N ARG A 783 10.83 -18.36 -7.22
CA ARG A 783 11.87 -19.13 -7.88
C ARG A 783 13.28 -18.57 -7.56
N PRO A 784 14.36 -19.30 -7.89
CA PRO A 784 15.73 -18.82 -7.67
C PRO A 784 16.10 -17.53 -8.41
N ASP A 785 15.47 -17.27 -9.55
CA ASP A 785 15.58 -16.02 -10.31
C ASP A 785 14.84 -14.83 -9.65
N GLY A 786 14.13 -15.08 -8.54
CA GLY A 786 13.35 -14.10 -7.80
C GLY A 786 11.97 -13.79 -8.39
N LEU A 787 11.59 -14.46 -9.47
CA LEU A 787 10.25 -14.38 -10.05
C LEU A 787 9.27 -15.25 -9.27
N TYR A 788 7.99 -14.96 -9.38
CA TYR A 788 6.93 -15.69 -8.68
C TYR A 788 6.08 -16.50 -9.64
N SER A 789 5.74 -17.72 -9.26
CA SER A 789 4.83 -18.60 -9.99
C SER A 789 3.73 -19.12 -9.07
N LEU A 790 2.53 -19.34 -9.62
CA LEU A 790 1.49 -20.08 -8.90
C LEU A 790 1.88 -21.56 -8.83
N PRO A 791 1.76 -22.23 -7.67
CA PRO A 791 2.00 -23.66 -7.57
C PRO A 791 1.06 -24.43 -8.48
N ALA A 792 1.57 -25.47 -9.15
CA ALA A 792 0.70 -26.40 -9.87
C ALA A 792 -0.28 -27.07 -8.88
N PRO A 793 -1.55 -27.30 -9.27
CA PRO A 793 -2.46 -28.10 -8.47
C PRO A 793 -1.86 -29.51 -8.35
N SER A 794 -1.66 -29.98 -7.11
CA SER A 794 -1.10 -31.30 -6.88
C SER A 794 -2.10 -32.37 -7.32
N ASN A 795 -1.74 -33.18 -8.33
CA ASN A 795 -2.41 -34.46 -8.59
C ASN A 795 -2.10 -35.51 -7.50
N ASP A 796 -1.14 -35.21 -6.61
CA ASP A 796 -0.76 -36.09 -5.51
C ASP A 796 -1.54 -35.78 -4.23
N THR A 797 -2.46 -36.68 -3.91
CA THR A 797 -3.00 -36.90 -2.56
C THR A 797 -1.97 -37.57 -1.62
N THR A 798 -0.70 -37.68 -2.01
CA THR A 798 0.31 -38.52 -1.34
C THR A 798 1.53 -37.76 -0.81
N GLY A 799 1.56 -36.42 -0.89
CA GLY A 799 2.60 -35.60 -0.24
C GLY A 799 2.45 -35.63 1.28
N SER A 800 3.50 -36.05 2.00
CA SER A 800 3.56 -36.38 3.43
C SER A 800 3.23 -35.26 4.45
N HIS A 801 2.56 -34.19 4.03
CA HIS A 801 2.12 -33.08 4.88
C HIS A 801 0.63 -32.73 4.73
N ALA A 802 -0.12 -33.40 3.86
CA ALA A 802 -1.58 -33.26 3.76
C ALA A 802 -2.26 -34.55 4.23
N THR A 803 -2.32 -34.75 5.55
CA THR A 803 -3.01 -35.90 6.16
C THR A 803 -4.53 -35.71 6.13
N GLY A 804 -5.14 -35.81 4.94
CA GLY A 804 -6.59 -35.99 4.79
C GLY A 804 -7.25 -35.27 3.61
N THR A 805 -8.42 -35.75 3.20
CA THR A 805 -9.28 -35.13 2.17
C THR A 805 -9.73 -33.70 2.52
N ARG A 806 -9.73 -33.36 3.82
CA ARG A 806 -10.03 -32.01 4.32
C ARG A 806 -8.92 -31.02 3.99
N ASP A 807 -7.67 -31.39 4.20
CA ASP A 807 -6.52 -30.48 4.01
C ASP A 807 -6.32 -30.13 2.53
N ALA A 808 -6.51 -31.12 1.66
CA ALA A 808 -6.50 -30.92 0.21
C ALA A 808 -7.60 -29.95 -0.26
N ARG A 809 -8.80 -30.02 0.35
CA ARG A 809 -9.89 -29.08 0.06
C ARG A 809 -9.58 -27.66 0.56
N LEU A 810 -9.07 -27.52 1.78
CA LEU A 810 -8.73 -26.21 2.36
C LEU A 810 -7.61 -25.52 1.55
N ALA A 811 -6.60 -26.28 1.15
CA ALA A 811 -5.55 -25.82 0.25
C ALA A 811 -6.10 -25.29 -1.09
N ALA A 812 -7.11 -25.95 -1.65
CA ALA A 812 -7.71 -25.58 -2.94
C ALA A 812 -8.58 -24.30 -2.88
N ILE A 813 -9.23 -24.01 -1.75
CA ILE A 813 -10.03 -22.79 -1.60
C ILE A 813 -9.19 -21.56 -1.20
N GLY A 814 -7.95 -21.77 -0.75
CA GLY A 814 -7.01 -20.73 -0.34
C GLY A 814 -7.16 -20.31 1.13
N LEU A 815 -6.11 -19.69 1.68
CA LEU A 815 -5.97 -19.33 3.11
C LEU A 815 -7.20 -18.63 3.66
N GLN A 816 -7.62 -17.55 3.01
CA GLN A 816 -8.64 -16.66 3.56
C GLN A 816 -10.02 -17.32 3.57
N ALA A 817 -10.34 -18.11 2.55
CA ALA A 817 -11.57 -18.88 2.49
C ALA A 817 -11.58 -20.02 3.52
N ALA A 818 -10.45 -20.69 3.72
CA ALA A 818 -10.29 -21.73 4.73
C ALA A 818 -10.54 -21.19 6.14
N LEU A 819 -9.92 -20.06 6.50
CA LEU A 819 -10.13 -19.41 7.80
C LEU A 819 -11.58 -18.98 8.02
N MET A 820 -12.25 -18.44 7.00
CA MET A 820 -13.68 -18.12 7.06
C MET A 820 -14.55 -19.37 7.27
N GLU A 821 -14.27 -20.46 6.56
CA GLU A 821 -15.03 -21.72 6.67
C GLU A 821 -14.88 -22.36 8.06
N ASP A 822 -13.66 -22.39 8.61
CA ASP A 822 -13.40 -22.96 9.93
C ASP A 822 -14.10 -22.18 11.04
N LEU A 823 -14.09 -20.84 10.99
CA LEU A 823 -14.79 -20.01 11.97
C LEU A 823 -16.32 -20.15 11.91
N LEU A 824 -16.89 -20.31 10.71
CA LEU A 824 -18.32 -20.59 10.57
C LEU A 824 -18.67 -21.94 11.24
N LYS A 825 -17.85 -22.96 11.08
CA LYS A 825 -18.03 -24.27 11.75
C LYS A 825 -17.91 -24.15 13.27
N GLU A 826 -16.95 -23.37 13.76
CA GLU A 826 -16.81 -23.12 15.21
C GLU A 826 -18.04 -22.43 15.79
N ARG A 827 -18.55 -21.40 15.10
CA ARG A 827 -19.79 -20.71 15.49
C ARG A 827 -20.98 -21.67 15.54
N GLU A 828 -21.12 -22.56 14.57
CA GLU A 828 -22.18 -23.58 14.58
C GLU A 828 -22.05 -24.57 15.73
N LYS A 829 -20.82 -25.03 16.03
CA LYS A 829 -20.54 -25.89 17.19
C LYS A 829 -20.90 -25.18 18.49
N ALA A 830 -20.48 -23.93 18.67
CA ALA A 830 -20.80 -23.13 19.86
C ALA A 830 -22.32 -22.98 20.04
N ARG A 831 -23.06 -22.66 18.97
CA ARG A 831 -24.54 -22.61 18.99
C ARG A 831 -25.19 -23.94 19.36
N LYS A 832 -24.66 -25.07 18.89
CA LYS A 832 -25.16 -26.41 19.25
C LYS A 832 -24.95 -26.69 20.73
N VAL A 833 -23.77 -26.37 21.28
CA VAL A 833 -23.47 -26.53 22.70
C VAL A 833 -24.39 -25.65 23.55
N GLU A 834 -24.62 -24.40 23.15
CA GLU A 834 -25.52 -23.49 23.86
C GLU A 834 -26.97 -23.98 23.86
N LYS A 835 -27.48 -24.46 22.72
CA LYS A 835 -28.80 -25.10 22.64
C LYS A 835 -28.91 -26.33 23.55
N LEU A 836 -27.85 -27.13 23.67
CA LEU A 836 -27.81 -28.28 24.58
C LEU A 836 -27.81 -27.83 26.05
N LYS A 837 -27.06 -26.79 26.41
CA LYS A 837 -27.09 -26.20 27.76
C LYS A 837 -28.48 -25.68 28.14
N ILE A 838 -29.15 -24.99 27.23
CA ILE A 838 -30.53 -24.48 27.42
C ILE A 838 -31.52 -25.66 27.58
N LYS A 839 -31.38 -26.72 26.77
CA LYS A 839 -32.21 -27.92 26.90
C LYS A 839 -31.96 -28.65 28.22
N ALA A 840 -30.72 -28.71 28.71
CA ALA A 840 -30.39 -29.35 29.98
C ALA A 840 -30.96 -28.58 31.18
N THR A 841 -30.90 -27.23 31.17
CA THR A 841 -31.53 -26.40 32.22
C THR A 841 -33.06 -26.40 32.14
N ALA A 842 -33.65 -26.56 30.95
CA ALA A 842 -35.09 -26.73 30.79
C ALA A 842 -35.58 -28.14 31.20
N GLY A 843 -34.78 -29.18 30.95
CA GLY A 843 -35.08 -30.57 31.34
C GLY A 843 -34.96 -30.81 32.85
N GLY A 844 -33.96 -30.22 33.51
CA GLY A 844 -33.80 -30.31 34.97
C GLY A 844 -34.90 -29.61 35.78
N LYS A 845 -35.75 -28.79 35.15
CA LYS A 845 -36.96 -28.24 35.77
C LYS A 845 -38.19 -29.15 35.65
N ARG A 846 -38.17 -30.18 34.80
CA ARG A 846 -39.28 -31.16 34.69
C ARG A 846 -39.15 -32.35 35.64
N ASP A 847 -37.94 -32.69 36.07
CA ASP A 847 -37.70 -33.77 37.05
C ASP A 847 -37.74 -33.28 38.52
N ARG A 848 -38.17 -32.04 38.75
CA ARG A 848 -38.33 -31.43 40.09
C ARG A 848 -39.76 -30.90 40.36
N VAL A 849 -40.74 -31.35 39.57
CA VAL A 849 -42.17 -31.06 39.80
C VAL A 849 -42.88 -32.33 40.23
#